data_AF-A0A137QNB4-F1
#
_entry.id   AF-A0A137QNB4-F1
#
_cell.length_a   1.000
_cell.length_b   1.000
_cell.length_c   1.000
_cell.angle_alpha   90.00
_cell.angle_beta   90.00
_cell.angle_gamma   90.00
#
_symmetry.space_group_name_H-M   'P 1'
#
loop_
_entity.id
_entity.type
_entity.pdbx_description
1 polymer ?
#
loop_
_entity_poly.entity_id
_entity_poly.type
_entity_poly.pdbx_seq_one_letter_code
_entity_poly.pdbx_strand_id
1 'polypeptide(L)'
;MFSGHLNCLLLLSCARIALGVQYFQQPSDLPHDAYDFIILGGGTAGAVVGARLGEVSKYRILVIEAGPSNQDVFDSQVPGLAMKIGFQTAVDWNYTTVPQVNVNNAVINYPRAMLLGGCSSHNQMVYTRGSRDDYDRWAKVTGNDNLSWDKILPYILKAEKLTSPNDPNFPEDGHFDPSYHSTTGAVSVSAAYYPHPFNDLMLNTTNELSKEFPFLLDVNSGRPLGIGWGQTTVEHGFRSSAATSYIANARNNVHVLLQTRITRVLPVDKERRDFRKVEFATKPEGPRMTLTAKKELILSAGAMNSPQILLLSGIGPKAELEAVGIENIVDNPSVGKNFSEQVALQINFTTSLPVTDFDEAAALTQWKLNHTGRLGAPLRLPQIGWHRLPASSEAFKNGSSDPTGGPDAPHVELFFEGIGAPSNSSTGTDGLSVGSLITDVVNLNPASRGSITLSSSSPFDPPKIDPALLGSPLDAAILLEGVKSLLRLLSSTTFATHIQGFTSSGPSSNDTEAIINYMEHSASHWGHPVGSCAMAPHGATWGVVDPDFKLRGLNGLRVVDASVFAEELTSPNDPNFSEEGHFDPSDHGTDGKVSVSAECNELRENFPFLPLDVKSGRPIGVGWGQTTIAHGFRSSAATNYLANTSDNVHVLLQTHITRVLHVNKGRRDSRKVEFTVKPDGHGPRTTLTAKKGLILSAGVMNSPQILLLSGIGPKAELDSLGIETILDSPSVGKNFRDQLSLPVSFVTSLPATDL
;
A
#
# COMPACT_ATOMS: atom_id res chain seq x y z
N MET A 1 -49.72 11.93 -52.95
CA MET A 1 -48.83 11.06 -53.76
C MET A 1 -47.39 11.53 -53.55
N PHE A 2 -46.40 10.67 -53.86
CA PHE A 2 -44.96 10.93 -53.75
C PHE A 2 -44.44 11.28 -52.35
N SER A 3 -44.05 10.22 -51.64
CA SER A 3 -42.94 10.26 -50.68
C SER A 3 -41.61 10.48 -51.43
N GLY A 4 -40.66 11.19 -50.81
CA GLY A 4 -39.30 11.37 -51.32
C GLY A 4 -38.38 12.05 -50.30
N HIS A 5 -37.12 11.63 -50.29
CA HIS A 5 -36.01 12.24 -49.53
C HIS A 5 -36.12 12.28 -47.99
N LEU A 6 -35.85 11.15 -47.33
CA LEU A 6 -35.27 11.15 -45.97
C LEU A 6 -34.25 10.00 -45.76
N ASN A 7 -33.23 9.95 -46.63
CA ASN A 7 -32.12 8.98 -46.55
C ASN A 7 -30.78 9.70 -46.82
N CYS A 8 -30.18 10.30 -45.79
CA CYS A 8 -28.78 10.79 -45.81
C CYS A 8 -28.17 11.21 -44.45
N LEU A 9 -28.92 11.20 -43.32
CA LEU A 9 -28.51 11.87 -42.06
C LEU A 9 -28.43 10.96 -40.82
N LEU A 10 -28.20 9.65 -40.99
CA LEU A 10 -28.21 8.65 -39.91
C LEU A 10 -26.87 7.88 -39.73
N LEU A 11 -25.74 8.54 -40.01
CA LEU A 11 -24.39 7.95 -39.89
C LEU A 11 -23.35 8.84 -39.17
N LEU A 12 -23.77 9.92 -38.50
CA LEU A 12 -22.86 10.87 -37.83
C LEU A 12 -23.32 11.23 -36.39
N SER A 13 -23.56 10.20 -35.58
CA SER A 13 -23.88 10.30 -34.14
C SER A 13 -23.58 8.97 -33.44
N CYS A 14 -22.73 8.86 -32.40
CA CYS A 14 -21.95 9.88 -31.71
C CYS A 14 -20.52 9.37 -31.43
N ALA A 15 -19.52 9.85 -32.17
CA ALA A 15 -18.13 9.70 -31.77
C ALA A 15 -17.83 10.68 -30.62
N ARG A 16 -18.07 10.27 -29.37
CA ARG A 16 -17.50 10.96 -28.21
C ARG A 16 -15.98 10.81 -28.29
N ILE A 17 -15.30 11.86 -28.73
CA ILE A 17 -13.84 11.95 -28.61
C ILE A 17 -13.55 12.07 -27.11
N ALA A 18 -13.20 10.95 -26.47
CA ALA A 18 -12.57 10.98 -25.17
C ALA A 18 -11.27 11.77 -25.31
N LEU A 19 -11.09 12.83 -24.52
CA LEU A 19 -9.90 13.69 -24.58
C LEU A 19 -8.81 13.26 -23.59
N GLY A 20 -9.21 12.64 -22.47
CA GLY A 20 -8.32 12.06 -21.47
C GLY A 20 -8.00 10.59 -21.70
N VAL A 21 -7.16 10.05 -20.83
CA VAL A 21 -6.73 8.65 -20.71
C VAL A 21 -7.87 7.63 -20.82
N GLN A 22 -7.58 6.45 -21.35
CA GLN A 22 -8.52 5.35 -21.49
C GLN A 22 -8.10 4.15 -20.62
N TYR A 23 -9.02 3.60 -19.83
CA TYR A 23 -8.78 2.47 -18.93
C TYR A 23 -9.43 1.19 -19.47
N PHE A 24 -8.73 0.06 -19.36
CA PHE A 24 -9.12 -1.24 -19.89
C PHE A 24 -8.98 -2.31 -18.81
N GLN A 25 -9.99 -3.18 -18.70
CA GLN A 25 -10.03 -4.25 -17.71
C GLN A 25 -9.67 -5.61 -18.30
N GLN A 26 -9.73 -5.79 -19.63
CA GLN A 26 -9.24 -6.97 -20.33
C GLN A 26 -8.32 -6.57 -21.50
N PRO A 27 -7.27 -7.37 -21.81
CA PRO A 27 -6.38 -7.07 -22.93
C PRO A 27 -7.08 -7.13 -24.31
N SER A 28 -8.22 -7.81 -24.42
CA SER A 28 -9.08 -7.87 -25.61
C SER A 28 -9.67 -6.51 -26.00
N ASP A 29 -9.75 -5.59 -25.05
CA ASP A 29 -10.50 -4.36 -25.18
C ASP A 29 -9.59 -3.21 -25.66
N LEU A 30 -8.27 -3.45 -25.72
CA LEU A 30 -7.28 -2.51 -26.22
C LEU A 30 -7.54 -2.21 -27.71
N PRO A 31 -7.69 -0.94 -28.11
CA PRO A 31 -8.06 -0.58 -29.49
C PRO A 31 -6.90 -0.72 -30.50
N HIS A 32 -5.72 -1.17 -30.06
CA HIS A 32 -4.48 -1.22 -30.85
C HIS A 32 -3.61 -2.42 -30.46
N ASP A 33 -3.16 -3.20 -31.45
CA ASP A 33 -2.20 -4.30 -31.27
C ASP A 33 -0.73 -3.82 -31.13
N ALA A 34 -0.45 -2.53 -31.36
CA ALA A 34 0.90 -1.98 -31.43
C ALA A 34 1.02 -0.53 -30.91
N TYR A 35 1.80 -0.39 -29.84
CA TYR A 35 2.12 0.86 -29.16
C TYR A 35 3.54 1.33 -29.49
N ASP A 36 3.82 2.62 -29.34
CA ASP A 36 5.16 3.16 -29.51
C ASP A 36 6.03 2.83 -28.29
N PHE A 37 5.48 3.01 -27.09
CA PHE A 37 6.07 2.62 -25.82
C PHE A 37 5.07 1.79 -25.00
N ILE A 38 5.58 0.81 -24.24
CA ILE A 38 4.78 0.06 -23.27
C ILE A 38 5.49 0.15 -21.91
N ILE A 39 4.78 0.68 -20.90
CA ILE A 39 5.25 0.83 -19.53
C ILE A 39 4.79 -0.38 -18.72
N LEU A 40 5.71 -1.00 -18.00
CA LEU A 40 5.50 -2.25 -17.26
C LEU A 40 5.47 -1.94 -15.76
N GLY A 41 4.28 -1.80 -15.20
CA GLY A 41 4.03 -1.20 -13.89
C GLY A 41 3.48 0.22 -14.04
N GLY A 42 2.27 0.45 -13.54
CA GLY A 42 1.63 1.76 -13.40
C GLY A 42 1.98 2.46 -12.09
N GLY A 43 3.08 2.07 -11.45
CA GLY A 43 3.57 2.62 -10.17
C GLY A 43 4.08 4.05 -10.27
N THR A 44 4.62 4.59 -9.16
CA THR A 44 5.01 5.99 -9.01
C THR A 44 5.78 6.55 -10.21
N ALA A 45 6.83 5.87 -10.67
CA ALA A 45 7.62 6.30 -11.82
C ALA A 45 6.94 5.98 -13.17
N GLY A 46 6.30 4.81 -13.31
CA GLY A 46 5.64 4.39 -14.54
C GLY A 46 4.48 5.29 -14.94
N ALA A 47 3.72 5.78 -13.95
CA ALA A 47 2.66 6.77 -14.13
C ALA A 47 3.20 8.10 -14.70
N VAL A 48 4.32 8.60 -14.16
CA VAL A 48 5.01 9.82 -14.65
C VAL A 48 5.46 9.61 -16.09
N VAL A 49 6.20 8.53 -16.38
CA VAL A 49 6.74 8.26 -17.72
C VAL A 49 5.62 8.08 -18.74
N GLY A 50 4.56 7.36 -18.40
CA GLY A 50 3.40 7.14 -19.27
C GLY A 50 2.71 8.44 -19.67
N ALA A 51 2.46 9.32 -18.70
CA ALA A 51 1.84 10.63 -18.96
C ALA A 51 2.76 11.58 -19.73
N ARG A 52 4.05 11.70 -19.34
CA ARG A 52 5.01 12.60 -20.00
C ARG A 52 5.32 12.18 -21.44
N LEU A 53 5.36 10.88 -21.76
CA LEU A 53 5.43 10.42 -23.15
C LEU A 53 4.11 10.67 -23.91
N GLY A 54 2.97 10.62 -23.22
CA GLY A 54 1.65 10.98 -23.74
C GLY A 54 1.51 12.45 -24.19
N GLU A 55 2.29 13.36 -23.62
CA GLU A 55 2.36 14.78 -24.06
C GLU A 55 2.74 14.91 -25.55
N VAL A 56 3.37 13.89 -26.15
CA VAL A 56 3.72 13.84 -27.57
C VAL A 56 2.65 13.04 -28.33
N SER A 57 1.61 13.72 -28.81
CA SER A 57 0.40 13.13 -29.41
C SER A 57 0.60 12.18 -30.60
N LYS A 58 1.79 12.13 -31.20
CA LYS A 58 2.15 11.16 -32.26
C LYS A 58 2.48 9.76 -31.72
N TYR A 59 2.76 9.62 -30.42
CA TYR A 59 3.07 8.34 -29.78
C TYR A 59 1.82 7.74 -29.14
N ARG A 60 1.69 6.42 -29.22
CA ARG A 60 0.70 5.64 -28.48
C ARG A 60 1.39 4.98 -27.30
N ILE A 61 0.87 5.18 -26.10
CA ILE A 61 1.44 4.66 -24.86
C ILE A 61 0.47 3.65 -24.24
N LEU A 62 0.98 2.49 -23.83
CA LEU A 62 0.25 1.55 -22.99
C LEU A 62 0.95 1.46 -21.64
N VAL A 63 0.22 1.65 -20.55
CA VAL A 63 0.64 1.30 -19.19
C VAL A 63 -0.03 -0.02 -18.82
N ILE A 64 0.74 -1.01 -18.36
CA ILE A 64 0.21 -2.27 -17.84
C ILE A 64 0.42 -2.28 -16.32
N GLU A 65 -0.65 -2.45 -15.57
CA GLU A 65 -0.66 -2.50 -14.10
C GLU A 65 -1.30 -3.80 -13.61
N ALA A 66 -0.73 -4.41 -12.57
CA ALA A 66 -1.19 -5.67 -12.00
C ALA A 66 -2.38 -5.50 -11.05
N GLY A 67 -2.51 -4.33 -10.41
CA GLY A 67 -3.63 -4.00 -9.52
C GLY A 67 -4.83 -3.31 -10.19
N PRO A 68 -5.84 -2.91 -9.39
CA PRO A 68 -7.00 -2.14 -9.84
C PRO A 68 -6.67 -0.64 -9.98
N SER A 69 -7.68 0.17 -10.34
CA SER A 69 -7.58 1.63 -10.24
C SER A 69 -7.52 2.06 -8.77
N ASN A 70 -6.77 3.11 -8.45
CA ASN A 70 -6.83 3.71 -7.11
C ASN A 70 -8.19 4.39 -6.84
N GLN A 71 -8.92 4.80 -7.87
CA GLN A 71 -10.26 5.37 -7.73
C GLN A 71 -11.27 4.36 -7.13
N ASP A 72 -11.04 3.06 -7.32
CA ASP A 72 -11.85 1.97 -6.76
C ASP A 72 -11.49 1.66 -5.29
N VAL A 73 -10.45 2.30 -4.74
CA VAL A 73 -9.88 2.03 -3.41
C VAL A 73 -10.03 3.27 -2.53
N PHE A 74 -11.00 3.26 -1.62
CA PHE A 74 -11.35 4.42 -0.79
C PHE A 74 -10.17 4.89 0.08
N ASP A 75 -9.49 3.97 0.74
CA ASP A 75 -8.39 4.27 1.67
C ASP A 75 -7.13 4.82 0.95
N SER A 76 -7.07 4.69 -0.38
CA SER A 76 -6.04 5.36 -1.19
C SER A 76 -6.30 6.86 -1.35
N GLN A 77 -7.53 7.32 -1.13
CA GLN A 77 -7.94 8.70 -1.40
C GLN A 77 -7.86 9.58 -0.15
N VAL A 78 -8.08 9.00 1.04
CA VAL A 78 -8.15 9.69 2.33
C VAL A 78 -6.78 9.70 3.03
N PRO A 79 -6.13 10.86 3.24
CA PRO A 79 -4.78 10.92 3.81
C PRO A 79 -4.63 10.23 5.17
N GLY A 80 -5.54 10.47 6.12
CA GLY A 80 -5.48 9.89 7.46
C GLY A 80 -5.78 8.38 7.53
N LEU A 81 -6.12 7.72 6.41
CA LEU A 81 -6.29 6.26 6.33
C LEU A 81 -5.06 5.55 5.73
N ALA A 82 -3.93 6.25 5.52
CA ALA A 82 -2.71 5.69 4.91
C ALA A 82 -2.20 4.40 5.57
N MET A 83 -2.35 4.25 6.90
CA MET A 83 -1.92 3.04 7.60
C MET A 83 -2.81 1.81 7.30
N LYS A 84 -4.06 2.00 6.85
CA LYS A 84 -5.03 0.92 6.60
C LYS A 84 -4.95 0.31 5.19
N ILE A 85 -4.30 0.99 4.24
CA ILE A 85 -4.08 0.50 2.86
C ILE A 85 -2.79 -0.33 2.69
N GLY A 86 -2.11 -0.65 3.79
CA GLY A 86 -0.88 -1.45 3.80
C GLY A 86 -1.12 -2.97 3.81
N PHE A 87 -0.46 -3.62 4.76
CA PHE A 87 -0.39 -5.06 4.98
C PHE A 87 -1.76 -5.77 4.99
N GLN A 88 -1.82 -6.99 4.42
CA GLN A 88 -3.03 -7.85 4.38
C GLN A 88 -4.25 -7.28 3.62
N THR A 89 -4.09 -6.16 2.92
CA THR A 89 -5.12 -5.66 1.99
C THR A 89 -5.06 -6.38 0.64
N ALA A 90 -6.17 -6.30 -0.11
CA ALA A 90 -6.27 -6.84 -1.47
C ALA A 90 -5.50 -6.02 -2.53
N VAL A 91 -4.88 -4.91 -2.12
CA VAL A 91 -4.07 -4.00 -2.97
C VAL A 91 -2.63 -3.88 -2.47
N ASP A 92 -2.20 -4.82 -1.63
CA ASP A 92 -0.81 -5.03 -1.25
C ASP A 92 -0.27 -6.29 -1.93
N TRP A 93 1.02 -6.29 -2.27
CA TRP A 93 1.71 -7.47 -2.79
C TRP A 93 1.86 -8.58 -1.73
N ASN A 94 1.65 -8.27 -0.45
CA ASN A 94 1.72 -9.21 0.67
C ASN A 94 3.06 -9.98 0.72
N TYR A 95 4.14 -9.26 0.42
CA TYR A 95 5.49 -9.81 0.48
C TYR A 95 5.96 -10.00 1.93
N THR A 96 6.91 -10.91 2.10
CA THR A 96 7.72 -11.02 3.32
C THR A 96 9.20 -11.09 2.95
N THR A 97 10.07 -10.74 3.89
CA THR A 97 11.50 -11.00 3.75
C THR A 97 11.81 -12.51 3.84
N VAL A 98 13.01 -12.90 3.43
CA VAL A 98 13.65 -14.12 3.96
C VAL A 98 14.00 -13.91 5.45
N PRO A 99 14.23 -14.98 6.24
CA PRO A 99 14.64 -14.86 7.64
C PRO A 99 15.89 -13.98 7.80
N GLN A 100 15.76 -12.87 8.52
CA GLN A 100 16.82 -11.88 8.70
C GLN A 100 17.77 -12.33 9.83
N VAL A 101 18.93 -12.87 9.45
CA VAL A 101 19.85 -13.59 10.36
C VAL A 101 20.25 -12.75 11.58
N ASN A 102 20.53 -11.47 11.39
CA ASN A 102 20.96 -10.54 12.46
C ASN A 102 19.79 -9.89 13.22
N VAL A 103 18.54 -10.20 12.84
CA VAL A 103 17.31 -9.81 13.54
C VAL A 103 16.60 -11.08 14.02
N ASN A 104 17.35 -11.94 14.72
CA ASN A 104 16.90 -13.24 15.26
C ASN A 104 16.14 -14.15 14.27
N ASN A 105 16.48 -14.10 12.97
CA ASN A 105 15.82 -14.82 11.87
C ASN A 105 14.35 -14.41 11.65
N ALA A 106 13.97 -13.17 12.00
CA ALA A 106 12.65 -12.62 11.75
C ALA A 106 12.28 -12.65 10.26
N VAL A 107 11.02 -13.02 9.99
CA VAL A 107 10.39 -12.90 8.67
C VAL A 107 9.46 -11.71 8.73
N ILE A 108 9.86 -10.62 8.08
CA ILE A 108 9.23 -9.30 8.23
C ILE A 108 8.26 -9.09 7.07
N ASN A 109 7.04 -8.62 7.37
CA ASN A 109 6.04 -8.28 6.36
C ASN A 109 6.47 -7.02 5.63
N TYR A 110 6.43 -7.04 4.30
CA TYR A 110 7.00 -6.00 3.45
C TYR A 110 5.94 -5.41 2.50
N PRO A 111 5.10 -4.46 2.95
CA PRO A 111 3.98 -3.97 2.15
C PRO A 111 4.48 -3.14 0.96
N ARG A 112 4.05 -3.48 -0.26
CA ARG A 112 4.25 -2.76 -1.52
C ARG A 112 2.94 -2.72 -2.27
N ALA A 113 2.51 -1.54 -2.70
CA ALA A 113 1.20 -1.41 -3.33
C ALA A 113 1.09 -2.09 -4.70
N MET A 114 -0.02 -2.81 -4.89
CA MET A 114 -0.52 -3.43 -6.12
C MET A 114 -1.84 -2.72 -6.52
N LEU A 115 -1.71 -1.48 -6.99
CA LEU A 115 -2.77 -0.65 -7.57
C LEU A 115 -2.15 0.48 -8.41
N LEU A 116 -2.95 1.14 -9.24
CA LEU A 116 -2.49 2.26 -10.07
C LEU A 116 -1.86 3.39 -9.23
N GLY A 117 -0.70 3.91 -9.66
CA GLY A 117 0.15 4.83 -8.89
C GLY A 117 1.11 4.11 -7.93
N GLY A 118 0.94 2.81 -7.68
CA GLY A 118 1.82 1.99 -6.86
C GLY A 118 2.00 2.58 -5.47
N CYS A 119 3.25 2.61 -4.97
CA CYS A 119 3.51 3.06 -3.60
C CYS A 119 3.11 4.52 -3.33
N SER A 120 3.06 5.40 -4.35
CA SER A 120 2.50 6.75 -4.16
C SER A 120 1.00 6.76 -3.82
N SER A 121 0.27 5.68 -4.13
CA SER A 121 -1.15 5.49 -3.79
C SER A 121 -1.37 4.83 -2.42
N HIS A 122 -0.33 4.42 -1.68
CA HIS A 122 -0.48 3.82 -0.33
C HIS A 122 0.45 4.36 0.78
N ASN A 123 1.53 5.09 0.46
CA ASN A 123 2.49 5.58 1.46
C ASN A 123 1.88 6.59 2.45
N GLN A 124 2.63 6.98 3.49
CA GLN A 124 2.25 8.04 4.43
C GLN A 124 2.30 9.48 3.83
N MET A 125 2.50 9.62 2.51
CA MET A 125 2.59 10.88 1.75
C MET A 125 3.69 11.86 2.16
N VAL A 126 4.59 11.54 3.09
CA VAL A 126 5.77 12.37 3.40
C VAL A 126 6.50 12.74 2.10
N TYR A 127 6.72 14.04 1.89
CA TYR A 127 7.41 14.60 0.73
C TYR A 127 8.78 15.10 1.16
N THR A 128 9.80 14.28 0.90
CA THR A 128 11.22 14.62 1.09
C THR A 128 11.97 14.43 -0.22
N ARG A 129 12.74 15.45 -0.60
CA ARG A 129 13.61 15.43 -1.79
C ARG A 129 14.95 14.73 -1.49
N GLY A 130 15.39 14.81 -0.24
CA GLY A 130 16.73 14.38 0.15
C GLY A 130 17.82 15.40 -0.21
N SER A 131 19.04 14.91 -0.43
CA SER A 131 20.27 15.66 -0.18
C SER A 131 20.96 16.13 -1.43
N ARG A 132 21.43 17.38 -1.40
CA ARG A 132 22.39 17.85 -2.39
C ARG A 132 23.60 16.91 -2.53
N ASP A 133 24.13 16.42 -1.40
CA ASP A 133 25.30 15.54 -1.38
C ASP A 133 24.98 14.17 -1.96
N ASP A 134 23.77 13.64 -1.74
CA ASP A 134 23.40 12.31 -2.25
C ASP A 134 23.07 12.36 -3.75
N TYR A 135 22.46 13.45 -4.24
CA TYR A 135 22.33 13.70 -5.68
C TYR A 135 23.69 13.92 -6.36
N ASP A 136 24.58 14.70 -5.76
CA ASP A 136 25.94 14.96 -6.28
C ASP A 136 26.82 13.69 -6.22
N ARG A 137 26.65 12.85 -5.18
CA ARG A 137 27.26 11.52 -5.06
C ARG A 137 26.69 10.54 -6.08
N TRP A 138 25.36 10.48 -6.27
CA TRP A 138 24.74 9.61 -7.26
C TRP A 138 25.16 10.00 -8.69
N ALA A 139 25.25 11.30 -8.99
CA ALA A 139 25.82 11.82 -10.23
C ALA A 139 27.28 11.36 -10.44
N LYS A 140 28.10 11.46 -9.40
CA LYS A 140 29.51 11.02 -9.40
C LYS A 140 29.65 9.50 -9.55
N VAL A 141 28.83 8.70 -8.87
CA VAL A 141 28.85 7.23 -8.89
C VAL A 141 28.36 6.68 -10.24
N THR A 142 27.36 7.31 -10.85
CA THR A 142 26.84 6.95 -12.18
C THR A 142 27.59 7.58 -13.35
N GLY A 143 28.43 8.59 -13.10
CA GLY A 143 29.09 9.39 -14.14
C GLY A 143 28.14 10.29 -14.91
N ASN A 144 27.03 10.72 -14.31
CA ASN A 144 25.97 11.51 -14.92
C ASN A 144 25.75 12.85 -14.21
N ASP A 145 26.45 13.89 -14.65
CA ASP A 145 26.33 15.26 -14.12
C ASP A 145 24.88 15.76 -14.04
N ASN A 146 23.99 15.31 -14.93
CA ASN A 146 22.58 15.70 -14.97
C ASN A 146 21.75 15.21 -13.76
N LEU A 147 22.30 14.34 -12.91
CA LEU A 147 21.67 13.89 -11.65
C LEU A 147 22.10 14.70 -10.42
N SER A 148 23.08 15.61 -10.56
CA SER A 148 23.53 16.50 -9.47
C SER A 148 22.42 17.48 -9.05
N TRP A 149 22.50 18.00 -7.83
CA TRP A 149 21.46 18.82 -7.21
C TRP A 149 21.00 19.97 -8.11
N ASP A 150 21.96 20.77 -8.60
CA ASP A 150 21.72 21.95 -9.44
C ASP A 150 21.08 21.59 -10.80
N LYS A 151 21.18 20.34 -11.26
CA LYS A 151 20.61 19.86 -12.52
C LYS A 151 19.26 19.18 -12.32
N ILE A 152 19.04 18.50 -11.19
CA ILE A 152 17.82 17.76 -10.90
C ILE A 152 16.74 18.64 -10.25
N LEU A 153 17.11 19.65 -9.46
CA LEU A 153 16.16 20.57 -8.78
C LEU A 153 15.14 21.22 -9.74
N PRO A 154 15.51 21.69 -10.96
CA PRO A 154 14.53 22.18 -11.93
C PRO A 154 13.47 21.13 -12.37
N TYR A 155 13.81 19.83 -12.32
CA TYR A 155 12.86 18.75 -12.60
C TYR A 155 11.99 18.41 -11.38
N ILE A 156 12.53 18.53 -10.16
CA ILE A 156 11.77 18.43 -8.91
C ILE A 156 10.71 19.53 -8.86
N LEU A 157 11.10 20.79 -9.08
CA LEU A 157 10.19 21.95 -9.15
C LEU A 157 9.16 21.82 -10.29
N LYS A 158 9.53 21.20 -11.43
CA LYS A 158 8.58 20.89 -12.52
C LYS A 158 7.60 19.75 -12.17
N ALA A 159 7.92 18.91 -11.19
CA ALA A 159 7.02 17.87 -10.70
C ALA A 159 6.08 18.39 -9.60
N GLU A 160 6.53 19.32 -8.77
CA GLU A 160 5.86 19.82 -7.56
C GLU A 160 4.86 20.96 -7.79
N LYS A 161 3.75 20.93 -7.04
CA LYS A 161 2.73 21.97 -6.94
C LYS A 161 2.38 22.22 -5.46
N LEU A 162 3.12 23.07 -4.78
CA LEU A 162 2.77 23.58 -3.45
C LEU A 162 1.34 24.14 -3.47
N THR A 163 0.52 23.72 -2.50
CA THR A 163 -0.88 24.11 -2.32
C THR A 163 -1.19 24.25 -0.84
N SER A 164 -1.98 25.27 -0.50
CA SER A 164 -2.45 25.50 0.86
C SER A 164 -3.36 24.40 1.40
N PRO A 165 -3.49 24.25 2.74
CA PRO A 165 -4.40 23.32 3.39
C PRO A 165 -5.87 23.59 3.05
N ASN A 166 -6.68 22.51 3.06
CA ASN A 166 -8.13 22.60 2.94
C ASN A 166 -8.84 22.97 4.25
N ASP A 167 -8.22 22.61 5.39
CA ASP A 167 -8.75 22.92 6.72
C ASP A 167 -8.13 24.23 7.22
N PRO A 168 -8.89 25.33 7.37
CA PRO A 168 -8.35 26.61 7.85
C PRO A 168 -7.93 26.58 9.33
N ASN A 169 -8.14 25.46 10.05
CA ASN A 169 -7.64 25.24 11.41
C ASN A 169 -6.25 24.59 11.43
N PHE A 170 -5.69 24.20 10.26
CA PHE A 170 -4.38 23.58 10.13
C PHE A 170 -3.39 24.61 9.55
N PRO A 171 -2.57 25.30 10.37
CA PRO A 171 -1.70 26.37 9.89
C PRO A 171 -0.49 25.85 9.08
N GLU A 172 -0.02 26.68 8.14
CA GLU A 172 1.21 26.44 7.36
C GLU A 172 2.27 27.57 7.47
N ASP A 173 1.91 28.70 8.11
CA ASP A 173 2.78 29.88 8.25
C ASP A 173 4.07 29.56 9.04
N GLY A 174 5.23 29.76 8.40
CA GLY A 174 6.54 29.51 9.02
C GLY A 174 6.93 28.04 9.14
N HIS A 175 6.21 27.14 8.46
CA HIS A 175 6.51 25.70 8.44
C HIS A 175 7.36 25.25 7.22
N PHE A 176 7.62 26.16 6.28
CA PHE A 176 8.43 25.95 5.08
C PHE A 176 8.92 27.30 4.55
N ASP A 177 9.86 27.30 3.59
CA ASP A 177 10.31 28.49 2.87
C ASP A 177 9.84 28.43 1.41
N PRO A 178 8.85 29.26 1.00
CA PRO A 178 8.28 29.23 -0.34
C PRO A 178 9.29 29.38 -1.49
N SER A 179 10.48 29.93 -1.24
CA SER A 179 11.51 30.11 -2.28
C SER A 179 12.08 28.80 -2.81
N TYR A 180 12.00 27.70 -2.04
CA TYR A 180 12.40 26.37 -2.49
C TYR A 180 11.29 25.60 -3.21
N HIS A 181 10.11 26.19 -3.43
CA HIS A 181 8.92 25.48 -3.89
C HIS A 181 8.30 26.03 -5.18
N SER A 182 7.69 25.12 -5.96
CA SER A 182 6.95 25.41 -7.18
C SER A 182 5.45 25.26 -6.95
N THR A 183 4.67 26.20 -7.46
CA THR A 183 3.20 26.20 -7.40
C THR A 183 2.55 25.70 -8.70
N THR A 184 3.32 25.07 -9.61
CA THR A 184 2.91 24.88 -11.03
C THR A 184 3.05 23.47 -11.61
N GLY A 185 3.59 22.51 -10.85
CA GLY A 185 3.78 21.13 -11.29
C GLY A 185 2.51 20.26 -11.23
N ALA A 186 2.70 18.95 -11.07
CA ALA A 186 1.63 17.96 -11.14
C ALA A 186 1.34 17.25 -9.80
N VAL A 187 2.35 17.06 -8.96
CA VAL A 187 2.22 16.46 -7.62
C VAL A 187 1.99 17.57 -6.62
N SER A 188 0.81 17.56 -6.01
CA SER A 188 0.41 18.55 -5.04
C SER A 188 1.06 18.27 -3.69
N VAL A 189 1.64 19.31 -3.08
CA VAL A 189 2.34 19.24 -1.79
C VAL A 189 1.76 20.29 -0.84
N SER A 190 1.56 19.96 0.43
CA SER A 190 1.08 20.90 1.45
C SER A 190 1.76 20.69 2.80
N ALA A 191 1.88 21.76 3.59
CA ALA A 191 2.40 21.76 4.96
C ALA A 191 1.26 21.84 5.98
N ALA A 192 0.23 21.01 5.79
CA ALA A 192 -1.01 21.01 6.56
C ALA A 192 -0.91 20.16 7.84
N TYR A 193 -0.98 20.78 9.02
CA TYR A 193 -0.78 20.09 10.30
C TYR A 193 -1.85 20.34 11.36
N TYR A 194 -2.09 19.33 12.18
CA TYR A 194 -2.95 19.44 13.36
C TYR A 194 -2.21 20.14 14.53
N PRO A 195 -2.78 21.18 15.16
CA PRO A 195 -2.20 21.82 16.35
C PRO A 195 -2.17 20.89 17.57
N HIS A 196 -0.98 20.59 18.10
CA HIS A 196 -0.81 19.72 19.26
C HIS A 196 0.30 20.25 20.20
N PRO A 197 0.21 20.11 21.55
CA PRO A 197 1.22 20.63 22.47
C PRO A 197 2.65 20.10 22.25
N PHE A 198 2.78 18.89 21.67
CA PHE A 198 4.08 18.35 21.24
C PHE A 198 4.82 19.31 20.29
N ASN A 199 4.09 20.04 19.43
CA ASN A 199 4.67 20.93 18.43
C ASN A 199 5.50 22.05 19.09
N ASP A 200 4.94 22.66 20.14
CA ASP A 200 5.59 23.71 20.93
C ASP A 200 6.76 23.16 21.76
N LEU A 201 6.62 21.95 22.33
CA LEU A 201 7.70 21.30 23.08
C LEU A 201 8.89 20.95 22.16
N MET A 202 8.61 20.51 20.94
CA MET A 202 9.65 20.26 19.95
C MET A 202 10.36 21.55 19.52
N LEU A 203 9.62 22.62 19.19
CA LEU A 203 10.21 23.93 18.86
C LEU A 203 11.06 24.48 20.02
N ASN A 204 10.58 24.39 21.27
CA ASN A 204 11.37 24.80 22.44
C ASN A 204 12.62 23.92 22.61
N THR A 205 12.52 22.60 22.35
CA THR A 205 13.69 21.70 22.34
C THR A 205 14.70 22.06 21.24
N THR A 206 14.26 22.55 20.07
CA THR A 206 15.21 23.03 19.05
C THR A 206 15.98 24.29 19.45
N ASN A 207 15.44 25.09 20.37
CA ASN A 207 16.16 26.22 20.97
C ASN A 207 17.13 25.72 22.05
N GLU A 208 16.63 24.87 22.97
CA GLU A 208 17.38 24.29 24.09
C GLU A 208 18.60 23.47 23.63
N LEU A 209 18.42 22.62 22.62
CA LEU A 209 19.41 21.69 22.07
C LEU A 209 19.85 22.06 20.64
N SER A 210 19.82 23.36 20.31
CA SER A 210 20.13 23.96 18.99
C SER A 210 21.45 23.54 18.33
N LYS A 211 22.39 22.93 19.07
CA LYS A 211 23.66 22.38 18.52
C LYS A 211 23.54 20.96 17.95
N GLU A 212 22.48 20.24 18.32
CA GLU A 212 22.27 18.83 17.98
C GLU A 212 20.95 18.63 17.20
N PHE A 213 19.95 19.45 17.52
CA PHE A 213 18.61 19.47 16.92
C PHE A 213 18.20 20.91 16.57
N PRO A 214 18.92 21.63 15.68
CA PRO A 214 18.55 22.99 15.28
C PRO A 214 17.14 23.03 14.65
N PHE A 215 16.46 24.18 14.72
CA PHE A 215 15.24 24.38 13.96
C PHE A 215 15.57 24.44 12.46
N LEU A 216 14.75 23.74 11.68
CA LEU A 216 14.84 23.65 10.24
C LEU A 216 13.57 24.24 9.64
N LEU A 217 13.70 25.40 8.99
CA LEU A 217 12.56 26.05 8.35
C LEU A 217 12.00 25.22 7.19
N ASP A 218 12.86 24.64 6.35
CA ASP A 218 12.42 23.95 5.14
C ASP A 218 13.09 22.60 4.91
N VAL A 219 12.29 21.53 5.00
CA VAL A 219 12.71 20.14 4.89
C VAL A 219 13.03 19.69 3.44
N ASN A 220 13.00 20.61 2.49
CA ASN A 220 13.13 20.33 1.06
C ASN A 220 14.05 21.32 0.32
N SER A 221 14.71 22.23 1.05
CA SER A 221 15.72 23.19 0.60
C SER A 221 16.95 22.60 -0.13
N GLY A 222 17.03 21.28 -0.28
CA GLY A 222 18.28 20.55 -0.49
C GLY A 222 19.12 20.47 0.77
N ARG A 223 18.66 21.14 1.86
CA ARG A 223 19.28 21.20 3.18
C ARG A 223 18.33 20.91 4.41
N PRO A 224 17.56 19.78 4.45
CA PRO A 224 16.85 19.24 5.65
C PRO A 224 17.52 18.73 6.98
N LEU A 225 18.75 19.00 7.43
CA LEU A 225 19.14 18.67 8.84
C LEU A 225 18.51 19.63 9.85
N GLY A 226 18.15 19.06 11.00
CA GLY A 226 17.49 19.74 12.11
C GLY A 226 16.16 19.05 12.43
N ILE A 227 15.28 19.74 13.15
CA ILE A 227 13.87 19.37 13.27
C ILE A 227 13.04 20.37 12.47
N GLY A 228 12.31 19.88 11.48
CA GLY A 228 11.45 20.68 10.61
C GLY A 228 10.06 20.06 10.47
N TRP A 229 9.19 20.74 9.73
CA TRP A 229 7.81 20.32 9.53
C TRP A 229 7.68 19.42 8.29
N GLY A 230 7.11 18.22 8.46
CA GLY A 230 7.07 17.17 7.44
C GLY A 230 6.03 17.41 6.34
N GLN A 231 6.42 18.09 5.27
CA GLN A 231 5.56 18.37 4.12
C GLN A 231 4.97 17.08 3.51
N THR A 232 3.76 17.14 2.94
CA THR A 232 3.02 15.94 2.47
C THR A 232 2.43 16.08 1.07
N THR A 233 2.41 15.00 0.28
CA THR A 233 1.79 14.93 -1.06
C THR A 233 0.25 14.86 -0.97
N VAL A 234 -0.37 15.95 -0.55
CA VAL A 234 -1.82 16.10 -0.31
C VAL A 234 -2.37 17.26 -1.14
N GLU A 235 -3.56 17.09 -1.70
CA GLU A 235 -4.33 18.13 -2.38
C GLU A 235 -5.73 18.24 -1.80
N HIS A 236 -6.08 19.40 -1.23
CA HIS A 236 -7.45 19.70 -0.83
C HIS A 236 -8.09 18.63 0.10
N GLY A 237 -7.28 17.99 0.95
CA GLY A 237 -7.70 16.89 1.84
C GLY A 237 -7.70 15.49 1.21
N PHE A 238 -7.21 15.33 -0.02
CA PHE A 238 -7.03 14.04 -0.72
C PHE A 238 -5.55 13.72 -0.94
N ARG A 239 -5.23 12.44 -1.12
CA ARG A 239 -3.89 11.99 -1.55
C ARG A 239 -3.54 12.47 -2.97
N SER A 240 -2.38 13.11 -3.13
CA SER A 240 -1.77 13.41 -4.43
C SER A 240 -0.80 12.29 -4.86
N SER A 241 -1.34 11.18 -5.38
CA SER A 241 -0.51 10.07 -5.90
C SER A 241 -0.11 10.32 -7.36
N ALA A 242 0.82 9.52 -7.89
CA ALA A 242 1.18 9.60 -9.31
C ALA A 242 0.00 9.23 -10.23
N ALA A 243 -0.99 8.46 -9.75
CA ALA A 243 -2.20 8.17 -10.51
C ALA A 243 -3.11 9.39 -10.67
N THR A 244 -3.32 10.17 -9.60
CA THR A 244 -4.13 11.41 -9.64
C THR A 244 -3.36 12.56 -10.31
N SER A 245 -2.07 12.71 -9.99
CA SER A 245 -1.20 13.76 -10.52
C SER A 245 -0.95 13.64 -12.03
N TYR A 246 -0.62 12.44 -12.51
CA TYR A 246 -0.15 12.23 -13.89
C TYR A 246 -1.13 11.48 -14.77
N ILE A 247 -1.61 10.30 -14.35
CA ILE A 247 -2.40 9.43 -15.23
C ILE A 247 -3.82 9.95 -15.44
N ALA A 248 -4.50 10.45 -14.41
CA ALA A 248 -5.83 11.05 -14.55
C ALA A 248 -5.83 12.30 -15.47
N ASN A 249 -4.70 13.02 -15.52
CA ASN A 249 -4.47 14.18 -16.38
C ASN A 249 -3.87 13.84 -17.75
N ALA A 250 -3.61 12.55 -18.03
CA ALA A 250 -3.01 12.12 -19.29
C ALA A 250 -4.01 12.16 -20.45
N ARG A 251 -3.49 12.30 -21.66
CA ARG A 251 -4.27 12.42 -22.91
C ARG A 251 -4.74 11.06 -23.43
N ASN A 252 -5.73 11.08 -24.32
CA ASN A 252 -6.35 9.90 -24.93
C ASN A 252 -5.45 8.95 -25.74
N ASN A 253 -4.20 9.35 -26.04
CA ASN A 253 -3.17 8.47 -26.62
C ASN A 253 -2.40 7.64 -25.57
N VAL A 254 -2.73 7.79 -24.28
CA VAL A 254 -2.32 6.93 -23.18
C VAL A 254 -3.46 5.98 -22.82
N HIS A 255 -3.18 4.68 -22.86
CA HIS A 255 -4.08 3.62 -22.45
C HIS A 255 -3.54 2.92 -21.21
N VAL A 256 -4.41 2.54 -20.27
CA VAL A 256 -4.04 1.87 -19.02
C VAL A 256 -4.77 0.53 -18.95
N LEU A 257 -4.02 -0.57 -19.00
CA LEU A 257 -4.54 -1.92 -18.80
C LEU A 257 -4.31 -2.32 -17.34
N LEU A 258 -5.41 -2.48 -16.60
CA LEU A 258 -5.42 -2.84 -15.18
C LEU A 258 -5.47 -4.37 -14.99
N GLN A 259 -5.32 -4.81 -13.74
CA GLN A 259 -5.49 -6.21 -13.30
C GLN A 259 -4.70 -7.24 -14.14
N THR A 260 -3.51 -6.84 -14.62
CA THR A 260 -2.70 -7.60 -15.58
C THR A 260 -1.25 -7.71 -15.12
N ARG A 261 -0.85 -8.89 -14.66
CA ARG A 261 0.52 -9.20 -14.21
C ARG A 261 1.44 -9.32 -15.43
N ILE A 262 2.45 -8.45 -15.53
CA ILE A 262 3.60 -8.67 -16.42
C ILE A 262 4.32 -9.93 -15.95
N THR A 263 4.57 -10.86 -16.88
CA THR A 263 5.27 -12.11 -16.56
C THR A 263 6.74 -12.05 -16.95
N ARG A 264 7.05 -11.58 -18.17
CA ARG A 264 8.41 -11.51 -18.74
C ARG A 264 8.54 -10.38 -19.77
N VAL A 265 9.77 -9.96 -20.03
CA VAL A 265 10.18 -9.34 -21.30
C VAL A 265 10.85 -10.39 -22.18
N LEU A 266 10.70 -10.26 -23.49
CA LEU A 266 11.10 -11.26 -24.47
C LEU A 266 11.86 -10.60 -25.63
N PRO A 267 12.86 -11.30 -26.21
CA PRO A 267 13.49 -10.83 -27.43
C PRO A 267 12.50 -10.89 -28.61
N VAL A 268 12.46 -9.80 -29.37
CA VAL A 268 11.98 -9.77 -30.77
C VAL A 268 13.05 -10.39 -31.67
N ASP A 269 14.32 -10.16 -31.35
CA ASP A 269 15.51 -10.68 -32.04
C ASP A 269 16.56 -11.07 -30.97
N LYS A 270 16.96 -12.36 -30.94
CA LYS A 270 17.96 -12.87 -29.98
C LYS A 270 19.39 -12.44 -30.34
N GLU A 271 19.72 -12.28 -31.62
CA GLU A 271 21.07 -11.90 -32.08
C GLU A 271 21.34 -10.41 -31.81
N ARG A 272 20.34 -9.56 -32.11
CA ARG A 272 20.40 -8.11 -31.85
C ARG A 272 20.08 -7.73 -30.41
N ARG A 273 19.72 -8.70 -29.56
CA ARG A 273 19.29 -8.51 -28.16
C ARG A 273 18.21 -7.42 -28.03
N ASP A 274 17.19 -7.50 -28.88
CA ASP A 274 16.12 -6.51 -29.00
C ASP A 274 14.90 -6.90 -28.15
N PHE A 275 14.79 -6.39 -26.92
CA PHE A 275 13.81 -6.79 -25.92
C PHE A 275 12.55 -5.91 -25.91
N ARG A 276 11.95 -5.69 -27.09
CA ARG A 276 10.72 -4.87 -27.24
C ARG A 276 9.40 -5.61 -27.04
N LYS A 277 9.41 -6.91 -26.72
CA LYS A 277 8.18 -7.72 -26.55
C LYS A 277 7.91 -7.98 -25.06
N VAL A 278 6.71 -7.70 -24.60
CA VAL A 278 6.24 -8.05 -23.25
C VAL A 278 5.38 -9.31 -23.30
N GLU A 279 5.47 -10.14 -22.27
CA GLU A 279 4.54 -11.21 -21.94
C GLU A 279 3.77 -10.87 -20.65
N PHE A 280 2.47 -11.13 -20.61
CA PHE A 280 1.61 -10.84 -19.46
C PHE A 280 0.40 -11.78 -19.38
N ALA A 281 -0.26 -11.82 -18.23
CA ALA A 281 -1.53 -12.52 -18.02
C ALA A 281 -2.35 -11.90 -16.87
N THR A 282 -3.68 -12.04 -16.91
CA THR A 282 -4.60 -11.55 -15.87
C THR A 282 -4.71 -12.47 -14.65
N LYS A 283 -4.18 -13.71 -14.71
CA LYS A 283 -4.17 -14.70 -13.60
C LYS A 283 -3.14 -15.82 -13.84
N PRO A 284 -2.77 -16.62 -12.82
CA PRO A 284 -1.73 -17.65 -12.94
C PRO A 284 -1.95 -18.65 -14.08
N GLU A 285 -3.16 -19.22 -14.17
CA GLU A 285 -3.58 -20.20 -15.18
C GLU A 285 -4.15 -19.53 -16.45
N GLY A 286 -4.05 -18.19 -16.55
CA GLY A 286 -4.53 -17.43 -17.70
C GLY A 286 -3.64 -17.62 -18.93
N PRO A 287 -4.17 -17.43 -20.15
CA PRO A 287 -3.36 -17.43 -21.37
C PRO A 287 -2.25 -16.39 -21.25
N ARG A 288 -1.02 -16.77 -21.60
CA ARG A 288 0.09 -15.82 -21.73
C ARG A 288 -0.11 -15.04 -23.03
N MET A 289 -0.35 -13.75 -22.91
CA MET A 289 -0.52 -12.83 -24.02
C MET A 289 0.78 -12.05 -24.24
N THR A 290 1.00 -11.55 -25.46
CA THR A 290 2.19 -10.72 -25.77
C THR A 290 1.85 -9.52 -26.61
N LEU A 291 2.57 -8.42 -26.39
CA LEU A 291 2.55 -7.21 -27.23
C LEU A 291 3.99 -6.79 -27.53
N THR A 292 4.21 -6.04 -28.62
CA THR A 292 5.53 -5.55 -29.00
C THR A 292 5.52 -4.02 -29.18
N ALA A 293 6.40 -3.33 -28.47
CA ALA A 293 6.60 -1.89 -28.62
C ALA A 293 7.36 -1.56 -29.91
N LYS A 294 6.94 -0.51 -30.62
CA LYS A 294 7.65 -0.03 -31.83
C LYS A 294 9.00 0.62 -31.49
N LYS A 295 9.15 1.15 -30.26
CA LYS A 295 10.36 1.85 -29.81
C LYS A 295 11.01 1.16 -28.62
N GLU A 296 10.39 1.19 -27.45
CA GLU A 296 11.00 0.70 -26.21
C GLU A 296 9.92 0.15 -25.26
N LEU A 297 10.27 -0.90 -24.50
CA LEU A 297 9.63 -1.20 -23.23
C LEU A 297 10.30 -0.36 -22.14
N ILE A 298 9.51 0.07 -21.15
CA ILE A 298 10.01 0.76 -19.97
C ILE A 298 9.51 0.00 -18.74
N LEU A 299 10.43 -0.63 -18.03
CA LEU A 299 10.16 -1.39 -16.81
C LEU A 299 10.11 -0.43 -15.61
N SER A 300 8.96 -0.38 -14.94
CA SER A 300 8.67 0.57 -13.86
C SER A 300 7.90 -0.12 -12.71
N ALA A 301 8.23 -1.38 -12.44
CA ALA A 301 7.54 -2.23 -11.46
C ALA A 301 8.11 -2.12 -10.03
N GLY A 302 9.16 -1.31 -9.83
CA GLY A 302 9.77 -1.03 -8.53
C GLY A 302 10.85 -2.04 -8.13
N ALA A 303 11.58 -1.71 -7.05
CA ALA A 303 12.75 -2.44 -6.57
C ALA A 303 12.55 -3.94 -6.29
N MET A 304 11.31 -4.42 -6.12
CA MET A 304 10.99 -5.85 -6.00
C MET A 304 10.70 -6.52 -7.34
N ASN A 305 9.79 -5.95 -8.13
CA ASN A 305 9.27 -6.62 -9.33
C ASN A 305 10.13 -6.38 -10.58
N SER A 306 10.82 -5.26 -10.69
CA SER A 306 11.70 -4.99 -11.83
C SER A 306 12.87 -6.00 -11.93
N PRO A 307 13.65 -6.30 -10.88
CA PRO A 307 14.61 -7.40 -10.93
C PRO A 307 13.92 -8.76 -11.11
N GLN A 308 12.76 -9.01 -10.46
CA GLN A 308 12.04 -10.28 -10.63
C GLN A 308 11.68 -10.54 -12.11
N ILE A 309 11.13 -9.54 -12.80
CA ILE A 309 10.75 -9.63 -14.22
C ILE A 309 11.99 -9.86 -15.09
N LEU A 310 13.13 -9.19 -14.84
CA LEU A 310 14.37 -9.43 -15.56
C LEU A 310 14.90 -10.87 -15.36
N LEU A 311 14.94 -11.35 -14.11
CA LEU A 311 15.35 -12.72 -13.78
C LEU A 311 14.45 -13.76 -14.49
N LEU A 312 13.13 -13.60 -14.41
CA LEU A 312 12.15 -14.44 -15.11
C LEU A 312 12.30 -14.41 -16.65
N SER A 313 12.92 -13.35 -17.18
CA SER A 313 13.18 -13.14 -18.62
C SER A 313 14.51 -13.70 -19.09
N GLY A 314 15.26 -14.40 -18.22
CA GLY A 314 16.59 -14.94 -18.56
C GLY A 314 17.72 -13.92 -18.47
N ILE A 315 17.49 -12.78 -17.80
CA ILE A 315 18.45 -11.68 -17.65
C ILE A 315 18.86 -11.57 -16.18
N GLY A 316 20.08 -11.97 -15.84
CA GLY A 316 20.56 -11.97 -14.46
C GLY A 316 21.72 -12.93 -14.19
N PRO A 317 22.03 -13.25 -12.92
CA PRO A 317 23.15 -14.12 -12.56
C PRO A 317 22.89 -15.55 -13.05
N LYS A 318 23.69 -16.03 -14.01
CA LYS A 318 23.45 -17.30 -14.71
C LYS A 318 23.12 -18.48 -13.79
N ALA A 319 23.93 -18.70 -12.74
CA ALA A 319 23.78 -19.85 -11.85
C ALA A 319 22.47 -19.82 -11.03
N GLU A 320 21.95 -18.64 -10.69
CA GLU A 320 20.69 -18.48 -9.96
C GLU A 320 19.48 -18.78 -10.86
N LEU A 321 19.58 -18.44 -12.14
CA LEU A 321 18.54 -18.74 -13.14
C LEU A 321 18.50 -20.23 -13.49
N GLU A 322 19.68 -20.84 -13.69
CA GLU A 322 19.79 -22.29 -13.94
C GLU A 322 19.25 -23.11 -12.75
N ALA A 323 19.44 -22.64 -11.51
CA ALA A 323 18.92 -23.29 -10.30
C ALA A 323 17.38 -23.32 -10.19
N VAL A 324 16.66 -22.44 -10.90
CA VAL A 324 15.18 -22.45 -11.00
C VAL A 324 14.66 -22.86 -12.39
N GLY A 325 15.55 -23.38 -13.25
CA GLY A 325 15.20 -23.94 -14.57
C GLY A 325 14.99 -22.91 -15.69
N ILE A 326 15.60 -21.72 -15.60
CA ILE A 326 15.45 -20.64 -16.59
C ILE A 326 16.66 -20.59 -17.54
N GLU A 327 16.41 -20.46 -18.85
CA GLU A 327 17.45 -20.17 -19.86
C GLU A 327 18.09 -18.81 -19.57
N ASN A 328 19.37 -18.78 -19.20
CA ASN A 328 20.13 -17.53 -19.16
C ASN A 328 20.42 -17.04 -20.58
N ILE A 329 19.75 -15.96 -20.99
CA ILE A 329 19.95 -15.28 -22.27
C ILE A 329 21.02 -14.20 -22.13
N VAL A 330 21.11 -13.59 -20.94
CA VAL A 330 22.03 -12.49 -20.64
C VAL A 330 22.55 -12.67 -19.21
N ASP A 331 23.81 -13.10 -19.07
CA ASP A 331 24.48 -13.12 -17.77
C ASP A 331 24.79 -11.68 -17.33
N ASN A 332 24.03 -11.18 -16.36
CA ASN A 332 24.35 -9.95 -15.64
C ASN A 332 24.22 -10.24 -14.13
N PRO A 333 25.33 -10.48 -13.42
CA PRO A 333 25.30 -10.84 -12.01
C PRO A 333 24.84 -9.70 -11.10
N SER A 334 24.60 -8.48 -11.60
CA SER A 334 24.09 -7.35 -10.81
C SER A 334 22.57 -7.32 -10.68
N VAL A 335 21.81 -8.08 -11.48
CA VAL A 335 20.34 -8.08 -11.41
C VAL A 335 19.88 -8.66 -10.08
N GLY A 336 19.10 -7.88 -9.33
CA GLY A 336 18.65 -8.24 -8.00
C GLY A 336 19.75 -8.15 -6.92
N LYS A 337 20.91 -7.55 -7.19
CA LYS A 337 21.97 -7.32 -6.19
C LYS A 337 22.09 -5.83 -5.88
N ASN A 338 22.88 -5.49 -4.86
CA ASN A 338 22.98 -4.12 -4.33
C ASN A 338 21.60 -3.58 -3.90
N PHE A 339 20.67 -4.45 -3.51
CA PHE A 339 19.39 -4.01 -2.95
C PHE A 339 19.69 -3.28 -1.64
N SER A 340 19.19 -2.06 -1.52
CA SER A 340 19.39 -1.20 -0.35
C SER A 340 18.02 -0.88 0.23
N GLU A 341 17.96 -0.76 1.55
CA GLU A 341 16.77 -0.43 2.32
C GLU A 341 17.21 0.16 3.67
N GLN A 342 16.54 1.22 4.09
CA GLN A 342 16.80 1.91 5.33
C GLN A 342 16.33 1.05 6.51
N VAL A 343 17.21 0.80 7.48
CA VAL A 343 16.86 -0.01 8.67
C VAL A 343 16.31 0.91 9.76
N ALA A 344 15.12 0.58 10.25
CA ALA A 344 14.37 1.33 11.25
C ALA A 344 14.24 0.55 12.56
N LEU A 345 14.13 1.28 13.67
CA LEU A 345 13.85 0.74 14.98
C LEU A 345 12.77 1.60 15.66
N GLN A 346 11.56 1.06 15.74
CA GLN A 346 10.48 1.70 16.49
C GLN A 346 10.79 1.65 17.99
N ILE A 347 10.66 2.79 18.68
CA ILE A 347 10.90 2.95 20.11
C ILE A 347 9.77 3.78 20.70
N ASN A 348 9.01 3.16 21.59
CA ASN A 348 7.78 3.74 22.14
C ASN A 348 7.98 4.16 23.59
N PHE A 349 7.59 5.40 23.91
CA PHE A 349 7.77 6.04 25.21
C PHE A 349 6.45 6.30 25.93
N THR A 350 6.43 6.00 27.23
CA THR A 350 5.31 6.30 28.12
C THR A 350 5.26 7.81 28.37
N THR A 351 4.14 8.48 28.07
CA THR A 351 4.03 9.95 28.12
C THR A 351 2.77 10.45 28.83
N SER A 352 2.81 11.69 29.34
CA SER A 352 1.64 12.44 29.86
C SER A 352 0.99 13.37 28.82
N LEU A 353 1.49 13.39 27.58
CA LEU A 353 0.92 14.21 26.50
C LEU A 353 -0.42 13.66 26.00
N PRO A 354 -1.31 14.52 25.46
CA PRO A 354 -2.58 14.07 24.90
C PRO A 354 -2.39 13.05 23.78
N VAL A 355 -3.30 12.08 23.69
CA VAL A 355 -3.31 11.14 22.57
C VAL A 355 -3.66 11.85 21.26
N THR A 356 -3.07 11.38 20.17
CA THR A 356 -3.36 11.85 18.81
C THR A 356 -4.53 11.13 18.15
N ASP A 357 -5.01 10.03 18.76
CA ASP A 357 -6.16 9.27 18.31
C ASP A 357 -7.45 10.12 18.27
N PHE A 358 -8.40 9.71 17.44
CA PHE A 358 -9.64 10.45 17.18
C PHE A 358 -10.80 9.50 16.85
N ASP A 359 -12.03 9.96 17.04
CA ASP A 359 -13.22 9.24 16.58
C ASP A 359 -13.20 9.19 15.04
N GLU A 360 -12.82 8.02 14.50
CA GLU A 360 -12.73 7.79 13.05
C GLU A 360 -14.08 7.94 12.36
N ALA A 361 -15.21 7.62 13.00
CA ALA A 361 -16.54 7.77 12.42
C ALA A 361 -16.96 9.25 12.33
N ALA A 362 -16.64 10.05 13.36
CA ALA A 362 -16.83 11.49 13.33
C ALA A 362 -15.89 12.17 12.31
N ALA A 363 -14.61 11.81 12.31
CA ALA A 363 -13.63 12.35 11.36
C ALA A 363 -13.95 11.97 9.90
N LEU A 364 -14.44 10.75 9.65
CA LEU A 364 -14.92 10.31 8.34
C LEU A 364 -16.21 11.02 7.92
N THR A 365 -17.06 11.42 8.88
CA THR A 365 -18.24 12.24 8.60
C THR A 365 -17.85 13.68 8.23
N GLN A 366 -16.90 14.28 8.95
CA GLN A 366 -16.34 15.59 8.60
C GLN A 366 -15.65 15.55 7.22
N TRP A 367 -14.75 14.59 7.01
CA TRP A 367 -14.01 14.46 5.75
C TRP A 367 -14.96 14.22 4.55
N LYS A 368 -16.05 13.45 4.71
CA LYS A 368 -17.06 13.27 3.65
C LYS A 368 -17.92 14.52 3.39
N LEU A 369 -18.01 15.44 4.35
CA LEU A 369 -18.79 16.67 4.21
C LEU A 369 -18.01 17.79 3.49
N ASN A 370 -16.72 17.95 3.79
CA ASN A 370 -15.91 19.06 3.28
C ASN A 370 -14.39 18.78 3.14
N HIS A 371 -13.95 17.53 3.34
CA HIS A 371 -12.54 17.10 3.22
C HIS A 371 -11.59 17.77 4.23
N THR A 372 -12.10 18.17 5.40
CA THR A 372 -11.31 18.76 6.52
C THR A 372 -11.15 17.78 7.69
N GLY A 373 -10.45 18.21 8.75
CA GLY A 373 -10.28 17.45 9.99
C GLY A 373 -9.17 16.40 9.93
N ARG A 374 -9.11 15.56 10.97
CA ARG A 374 -8.03 14.58 11.21
C ARG A 374 -7.75 13.61 10.06
N LEU A 375 -8.71 13.35 9.18
CA LEU A 375 -8.50 12.48 8.02
C LEU A 375 -7.99 13.22 6.76
N GLY A 376 -7.99 14.56 6.76
CA GLY A 376 -7.48 15.38 5.65
C GLY A 376 -5.96 15.56 5.62
N ALA A 377 -5.25 15.15 6.68
CA ALA A 377 -3.79 15.13 6.76
C ALA A 377 -3.31 13.76 7.30
N PRO A 378 -2.14 13.25 6.91
CA PRO A 378 -1.67 11.93 7.34
C PRO A 378 -0.86 11.95 8.63
N LEU A 379 -0.09 13.02 8.88
CA LEU A 379 0.83 13.11 10.01
C LEU A 379 0.07 13.45 11.30
N ARG A 380 0.12 12.56 12.30
CA ARG A 380 -0.55 12.74 13.60
C ARG A 380 0.23 13.67 14.52
N LEU A 381 1.56 13.59 14.48
CA LEU A 381 2.51 14.61 14.92
C LEU A 381 3.27 15.13 13.67
N PRO A 382 3.53 16.43 13.56
CA PRO A 382 3.85 17.04 12.25
C PRO A 382 5.34 17.29 11.97
N GLN A 383 6.21 17.09 12.96
CA GLN A 383 7.63 17.39 12.86
C GLN A 383 8.45 16.12 12.69
N ILE A 384 9.52 16.21 11.91
CA ILE A 384 10.45 15.12 11.64
C ILE A 384 11.86 15.66 11.86
N GLY A 385 12.73 14.84 12.46
CA GLY A 385 14.12 15.19 12.69
C GLY A 385 15.06 14.46 11.73
N TRP A 386 16.05 15.17 11.20
CA TRP A 386 17.20 14.56 10.53
C TRP A 386 18.48 14.98 11.24
N HIS A 387 19.25 13.98 11.66
CA HIS A 387 20.38 14.14 12.55
C HIS A 387 21.66 13.53 11.95
N ARG A 388 22.75 14.29 12.03
CA ARG A 388 24.08 13.87 11.61
C ARG A 388 24.93 13.56 12.85
N LEU A 389 25.28 12.29 13.01
CA LEU A 389 26.18 11.86 14.07
C LEU A 389 27.54 12.58 13.95
N PRO A 390 28.14 13.05 15.05
CA PRO A 390 29.45 13.69 14.99
C PRO A 390 30.53 12.66 14.62
N ALA A 391 31.57 13.09 13.90
CA ALA A 391 32.70 12.24 13.50
C ALA A 391 33.47 11.61 14.70
N SER A 392 33.21 12.06 15.93
CA SER A 392 33.73 11.48 17.18
C SER A 392 32.83 10.43 17.83
N SER A 393 31.66 10.12 17.24
CA SER A 393 30.72 9.08 17.69
C SER A 393 31.38 7.70 17.72
N GLU A 394 30.92 6.83 18.63
CA GLU A 394 31.45 5.46 18.77
C GLU A 394 31.32 4.65 17.46
N ALA A 395 30.32 4.96 16.61
CA ALA A 395 30.06 4.26 15.36
C ALA A 395 31.25 4.27 14.37
N PHE A 396 32.09 5.31 14.40
CA PHE A 396 33.20 5.49 13.45
C PHE A 396 34.57 5.10 14.02
N LYS A 397 34.70 4.92 15.34
CA LYS A 397 36.01 4.72 15.99
C LYS A 397 36.73 3.41 15.62
N ASN A 398 35.99 2.42 15.12
CA ASN A 398 36.54 1.15 14.66
C ASN A 398 37.12 1.20 13.22
N GLY A 399 37.27 2.39 12.64
CA GLY A 399 37.82 2.56 11.29
C GLY A 399 36.78 2.51 10.17
N SER A 400 35.49 2.48 10.53
CA SER A 400 34.37 2.64 9.60
C SER A 400 34.43 4.02 8.95
N SER A 401 34.29 4.09 7.62
CA SER A 401 34.02 5.37 6.94
C SER A 401 32.60 5.85 7.23
N ASP A 402 32.42 7.16 7.26
CA ASP A 402 31.12 7.81 7.10
C ASP A 402 30.42 7.24 5.84
N PRO A 403 29.19 6.69 5.95
CA PRO A 403 28.49 6.08 4.82
C PRO A 403 27.70 7.10 3.97
N THR A 404 27.51 8.32 4.47
CA THR A 404 26.59 9.34 3.93
C THR A 404 27.11 10.06 2.68
N GLY A 405 26.26 10.78 1.94
CA GLY A 405 26.65 11.53 0.74
C GLY A 405 27.84 12.48 0.91
N GLY A 406 27.88 13.19 2.04
CA GLY A 406 28.82 14.28 2.28
C GLY A 406 28.67 14.93 3.67
N PRO A 407 29.19 16.15 3.87
CA PRO A 407 29.19 16.83 5.16
C PRO A 407 27.80 17.31 5.60
N ASP A 408 26.90 17.53 4.65
CA ASP A 408 25.56 17.99 4.94
C ASP A 408 24.69 16.78 5.36
N ALA A 409 24.91 15.59 4.76
CA ALA A 409 24.02 14.42 4.86
C ALA A 409 23.78 13.83 6.29
N PRO A 410 22.56 13.36 6.61
CA PRO A 410 22.23 12.78 7.90
C PRO A 410 22.66 11.32 7.99
N HIS A 411 22.81 10.86 9.21
CA HIS A 411 22.91 9.44 9.50
C HIS A 411 21.54 8.86 9.90
N VAL A 412 20.73 9.67 10.59
CA VAL A 412 19.54 9.23 11.32
C VAL A 412 18.33 10.10 10.98
N GLU A 413 17.19 9.48 10.70
CA GLU A 413 15.86 10.11 10.81
C GLU A 413 15.27 9.79 12.18
N LEU A 414 14.63 10.79 12.78
CA LEU A 414 13.81 10.69 13.98
C LEU A 414 12.37 11.01 13.56
N PHE A 415 11.60 9.97 13.29
CA PHE A 415 10.19 10.10 12.92
C PHE A 415 9.31 9.95 14.15
N PHE A 416 8.17 10.65 14.17
CA PHE A 416 7.25 10.68 15.31
C PHE A 416 5.85 10.33 14.81
N GLU A 417 5.49 9.04 14.77
CA GLU A 417 4.24 8.58 14.14
C GLU A 417 2.98 9.17 14.79
N GLY A 418 3.01 9.34 16.12
CA GLY A 418 1.84 9.75 16.89
C GLY A 418 1.97 9.53 18.39
N ILE A 419 0.89 9.80 19.11
CA ILE A 419 0.70 9.38 20.51
C ILE A 419 -0.56 8.52 20.57
N GLY A 420 -0.39 7.23 20.85
CA GLY A 420 -1.49 6.27 20.95
C GLY A 420 -2.04 6.15 22.38
N ALA A 421 -3.28 5.67 22.49
CA ALA A 421 -3.88 5.21 23.73
C ALA A 421 -3.01 4.14 24.44
N PRO A 422 -3.01 4.06 25.78
CA PRO A 422 -2.17 3.12 26.51
C PRO A 422 -2.71 1.69 26.34
N SER A 423 -1.82 0.72 26.10
CA SER A 423 -2.22 -0.69 25.91
C SER A 423 -2.86 -1.33 27.15
N ASN A 424 -2.65 -0.71 28.32
CA ASN A 424 -3.27 -1.08 29.58
C ASN A 424 -3.92 0.16 30.21
N SER A 425 -5.14 0.01 30.75
CA SER A 425 -5.92 1.10 31.34
C SER A 425 -5.45 1.53 32.75
N SER A 426 -4.14 1.62 32.95
CA SER A 426 -3.53 2.18 34.15
C SER A 426 -3.58 3.71 34.12
N THR A 427 -4.58 4.29 34.80
CA THR A 427 -4.53 5.69 35.20
C THR A 427 -3.29 5.90 36.06
N GLY A 428 -2.44 6.88 35.71
CA GLY A 428 -1.31 7.26 36.56
C GLY A 428 -1.79 7.73 37.94
N THR A 429 -0.91 7.67 38.93
CA THR A 429 -1.17 8.12 40.32
C THR A 429 -1.64 9.57 40.41
N ASP A 430 -1.39 10.35 39.35
CA ASP A 430 -1.51 11.79 39.30
C ASP A 430 -2.78 12.24 38.54
N GLY A 431 -3.60 11.29 38.07
CA GLY A 431 -4.87 11.54 37.37
C GLY A 431 -4.74 11.92 35.89
N LEU A 432 -3.53 12.01 35.34
CA LEU A 432 -3.29 12.26 33.92
C LEU A 432 -3.52 11.01 33.07
N SER A 433 -4.01 11.21 31.85
CA SER A 433 -4.06 10.17 30.81
C SER A 433 -2.64 9.83 30.36
N VAL A 434 -2.24 8.58 30.55
CA VAL A 434 -0.95 8.06 30.06
C VAL A 434 -1.12 7.68 28.59
N GLY A 435 -0.28 8.20 27.71
CA GLY A 435 -0.20 7.82 26.29
C GLY A 435 1.09 7.06 25.97
N SER A 436 1.16 6.51 24.76
CA SER A 436 2.37 5.95 24.16
C SER A 436 2.83 6.84 23.01
N LEU A 437 3.87 7.64 23.20
CA LEU A 437 4.54 8.35 22.11
C LEU A 437 5.27 7.32 21.24
N ILE A 438 4.88 7.23 19.98
CA ILE A 438 5.44 6.30 19.00
C ILE A 438 6.50 7.06 18.18
N THR A 439 7.71 6.53 18.13
CA THR A 439 8.84 7.14 17.41
C THR A 439 9.67 6.08 16.71
N ASP A 440 10.30 6.45 15.60
CA ASP A 440 11.15 5.56 14.83
C ASP A 440 12.53 6.20 14.62
N VAL A 441 13.57 5.42 14.93
CA VAL A 441 14.98 5.78 14.67
C VAL A 441 15.41 5.02 13.44
N VAL A 442 15.72 5.74 12.35
CA VAL A 442 16.03 5.12 11.05
C VAL A 442 17.46 5.42 10.66
N ASN A 443 18.26 4.40 10.36
CA ASN A 443 19.53 4.58 9.66
C ASN A 443 19.26 4.77 8.17
N LEU A 444 19.45 5.99 7.70
CA LEU A 444 19.19 6.42 6.33
C LEU A 444 20.28 5.99 5.35
N ASN A 445 21.50 5.73 5.86
CA ASN A 445 22.68 5.39 5.08
C ASN A 445 23.20 4.00 5.46
N PRO A 446 22.42 2.93 5.19
CA PRO A 446 22.82 1.55 5.48
C PRO A 446 24.09 1.18 4.71
N ALA A 447 25.00 0.48 5.38
CA ALA A 447 26.17 -0.16 4.80
C ALA A 447 25.87 -1.60 4.36
N SER A 448 24.85 -2.25 4.93
CA SER A 448 24.31 -3.51 4.40
C SER A 448 23.87 -3.40 2.94
N ARG A 449 24.04 -4.48 2.17
CA ARG A 449 23.47 -4.64 0.84
C ARG A 449 22.86 -6.03 0.69
N GLY A 450 21.57 -6.05 0.41
CA GLY A 450 20.74 -7.23 0.26
C GLY A 450 20.62 -7.73 -1.18
N SER A 451 19.64 -8.60 -1.41
CA SER A 451 19.30 -9.09 -2.75
C SER A 451 17.84 -9.48 -2.95
N ILE A 452 17.39 -9.39 -4.21
CA ILE A 452 16.14 -9.93 -4.72
C ILE A 452 16.47 -11.14 -5.61
N THR A 453 15.95 -12.32 -5.29
CA THR A 453 16.19 -13.55 -6.05
C THR A 453 14.92 -14.35 -6.28
N LEU A 454 14.96 -15.35 -7.16
CA LEU A 454 13.77 -16.15 -7.47
C LEU A 454 13.49 -17.24 -6.42
N SER A 455 12.22 -17.37 -6.06
CA SER A 455 11.65 -18.49 -5.30
C SER A 455 11.42 -19.70 -6.22
N SER A 456 10.84 -19.45 -7.40
CA SER A 456 10.62 -20.40 -8.49
C SER A 456 10.67 -19.68 -9.86
N SER A 457 10.40 -20.40 -10.96
CA SER A 457 10.22 -19.83 -12.30
C SER A 457 8.79 -19.34 -12.60
N SER A 458 7.91 -19.26 -11.58
CA SER A 458 6.57 -18.71 -11.69
C SER A 458 6.57 -17.18 -11.54
N PRO A 459 5.93 -16.42 -12.45
CA PRO A 459 5.76 -14.97 -12.32
C PRO A 459 4.70 -14.55 -11.30
N PHE A 460 3.97 -15.50 -10.71
CA PHE A 460 2.92 -15.25 -9.70
C PHE A 460 3.37 -15.61 -8.28
N ASP A 461 4.54 -16.24 -8.13
CA ASP A 461 5.15 -16.49 -6.83
C ASP A 461 5.90 -15.20 -6.39
N PRO A 462 5.94 -14.86 -5.09
CA PRO A 462 6.72 -13.73 -4.62
C PRO A 462 8.23 -14.02 -4.78
N PRO A 463 9.07 -13.02 -5.10
CA PRO A 463 10.51 -13.18 -5.06
C PRO A 463 10.99 -13.41 -3.62
N LYS A 464 12.18 -14.00 -3.46
CA LYS A 464 12.91 -13.96 -2.19
C LYS A 464 13.46 -12.55 -2.04
N ILE A 465 13.03 -11.86 -0.99
CA ILE A 465 13.42 -10.49 -0.67
C ILE A 465 14.33 -10.55 0.56
N ASP A 466 15.58 -10.14 0.40
CA ASP A 466 16.54 -10.09 1.50
C ASP A 466 17.11 -8.68 1.63
N PRO A 467 16.63 -7.84 2.57
CA PRO A 467 17.25 -6.57 2.89
C PRO A 467 18.61 -6.70 3.60
N ALA A 468 18.97 -7.89 4.11
CA ALA A 468 20.16 -8.12 4.93
C ALA A 468 20.29 -7.13 6.12
N LEU A 469 19.19 -6.90 6.84
CA LEU A 469 19.14 -5.96 7.97
C LEU A 469 20.24 -6.27 9.01
N LEU A 470 20.89 -5.21 9.49
CA LEU A 470 22.02 -5.25 10.45
C LEU A 470 23.20 -6.14 10.02
N GLY A 471 23.32 -6.47 8.73
CA GLY A 471 24.43 -7.26 8.16
C GLY A 471 25.78 -6.54 8.21
N SER A 472 25.79 -5.21 8.29
CA SER A 472 26.96 -4.43 8.67
C SER A 472 26.89 -4.02 10.15
N PRO A 473 27.94 -4.26 10.97
CA PRO A 473 28.02 -3.74 12.33
C PRO A 473 27.94 -2.21 12.43
N LEU A 474 28.25 -1.49 11.34
CA LEU A 474 28.07 -0.03 11.27
C LEU A 474 26.59 0.36 11.38
N ASP A 475 25.67 -0.44 10.86
CA ASP A 475 24.24 -0.10 10.82
C ASP A 475 23.63 -0.15 12.22
N ALA A 476 23.99 -1.19 12.99
CA ALA A 476 23.62 -1.30 14.40
C ALA A 476 24.26 -0.19 15.25
N ALA A 477 25.51 0.20 14.93
CA ALA A 477 26.18 1.29 15.64
C ALA A 477 25.57 2.67 15.36
N ILE A 478 25.18 2.95 14.11
CA ILE A 478 24.48 4.20 13.74
C ILE A 478 23.11 4.25 14.40
N LEU A 479 22.33 3.16 14.35
CA LEU A 479 21.04 3.08 15.05
C LEU A 479 21.20 3.32 16.55
N LEU A 480 22.11 2.63 17.23
CA LEU A 480 22.38 2.79 18.67
C LEU A 480 22.70 4.24 19.04
N GLU A 481 23.52 4.92 18.26
CA GLU A 481 23.85 6.33 18.49
C GLU A 481 22.66 7.26 18.17
N GLY A 482 21.82 6.90 17.19
CA GLY A 482 20.52 7.51 16.93
C GLY A 482 19.55 7.39 18.12
N VAL A 483 19.42 6.21 18.72
CA VAL A 483 18.62 6.00 19.95
C VAL A 483 19.13 6.86 21.09
N LYS A 484 20.45 6.95 21.29
CA LYS A 484 21.05 7.85 22.28
C LYS A 484 20.77 9.32 21.99
N SER A 485 20.64 9.71 20.72
CA SER A 485 20.32 11.09 20.30
C SER A 485 18.84 11.40 20.59
N LEU A 486 17.92 10.49 20.23
CA LEU A 486 16.52 10.58 20.62
C LEU A 486 16.32 10.63 22.14
N LEU A 487 17.06 9.84 22.90
CA LEU A 487 17.06 9.89 24.37
C LEU A 487 17.55 11.24 24.91
N ARG A 488 18.53 11.91 24.26
CA ARG A 488 18.93 13.28 24.64
C ARG A 488 17.83 14.30 24.33
N LEU A 489 17.19 14.20 23.16
CA LEU A 489 16.07 15.06 22.75
C LEU A 489 14.90 14.97 23.75
N LEU A 490 14.46 13.75 24.07
CA LEU A 490 13.34 13.49 24.98
C LEU A 490 13.70 13.68 26.47
N SER A 491 14.98 13.83 26.81
CA SER A 491 15.46 14.22 28.15
C SER A 491 15.76 15.71 28.28
N SER A 492 15.41 16.53 27.28
CA SER A 492 15.46 18.00 27.39
C SER A 492 14.62 18.49 28.56
N THR A 493 14.96 19.65 29.14
CA THR A 493 14.18 20.31 30.20
C THR A 493 12.71 20.46 29.78
N THR A 494 12.50 20.67 28.48
CA THR A 494 11.21 20.80 27.83
C THR A 494 10.40 19.49 27.80
N PHE A 495 11.01 18.33 27.52
CA PHE A 495 10.30 17.03 27.47
C PHE A 495 10.37 16.20 28.78
N ALA A 496 11.29 16.50 29.70
CA ALA A 496 11.56 15.68 30.89
C ALA A 496 10.37 15.53 31.87
N THR A 497 9.42 16.46 31.88
CA THR A 497 8.16 16.33 32.67
C THR A 497 7.06 15.57 31.93
N HIS A 498 7.29 15.23 30.67
CA HIS A 498 6.31 14.61 29.77
C HIS A 498 6.67 13.18 29.35
N ILE A 499 7.93 12.77 29.48
CA ILE A 499 8.42 11.44 29.09
C ILE A 499 8.82 10.66 30.35
N GLN A 500 8.19 9.51 30.59
CA GLN A 500 8.37 8.69 31.80
C GLN A 500 9.41 7.56 31.61
N GLY A 501 9.83 7.31 30.37
CA GLY A 501 10.70 6.19 29.98
C GLY A 501 10.10 5.37 28.84
N PHE A 502 10.73 4.25 28.48
CA PHE A 502 10.19 3.33 27.48
C PHE A 502 8.85 2.71 27.94
N THR A 503 8.07 2.27 26.96
CA THR A 503 6.94 1.34 27.18
C THR A 503 7.44 -0.08 27.49
N SER A 504 6.55 -0.95 27.96
CA SER A 504 6.85 -2.37 28.20
C SER A 504 7.12 -3.20 26.94
N SER A 505 7.01 -2.60 25.74
CA SER A 505 7.39 -3.19 24.45
C SER A 505 8.65 -2.55 23.84
N GLY A 506 9.35 -1.67 24.58
CA GLY A 506 10.63 -1.07 24.20
C GLY A 506 11.85 -1.77 24.82
N PRO A 507 13.05 -1.16 24.76
CA PRO A 507 14.22 -1.62 25.48
C PRO A 507 13.99 -1.70 26.99
N SER A 508 14.64 -2.64 27.67
CA SER A 508 14.47 -2.86 29.12
C SER A 508 15.16 -1.79 30.00
N SER A 509 16.13 -1.06 29.44
CA SER A 509 16.77 0.10 30.06
C SER A 509 17.45 0.96 28.98
N ASN A 510 17.98 2.13 29.37
CA ASN A 510 18.77 3.01 28.49
C ASN A 510 20.20 2.48 28.27
N ASP A 511 20.55 1.29 28.76
CA ASP A 511 21.89 0.72 28.64
C ASP A 511 22.16 0.21 27.22
N THR A 512 23.42 0.31 26.78
CA THR A 512 23.81 -0.08 25.41
C THR A 512 23.48 -1.55 25.09
N GLU A 513 23.65 -2.46 26.05
CA GLU A 513 23.31 -3.88 25.89
C GLU A 513 21.80 -4.11 25.74
N ALA A 514 20.97 -3.36 26.48
CA ALA A 514 19.51 -3.45 26.38
C ALA A 514 19.00 -2.93 25.03
N ILE A 515 19.58 -1.84 24.52
CA ILE A 515 19.22 -1.26 23.21
C ILE A 515 19.67 -2.17 22.06
N ILE A 516 20.87 -2.78 22.12
CA ILE A 516 21.33 -3.74 21.11
C ILE A 516 20.44 -5.00 21.10
N ASN A 517 20.17 -5.59 22.27
CA ASN A 517 19.30 -6.76 22.38
C ASN A 517 17.89 -6.48 21.82
N TYR A 518 17.33 -5.29 22.12
CA TYR A 518 16.07 -4.85 21.54
C TYR A 518 16.12 -4.73 20.02
N MET A 519 17.19 -4.14 19.47
CA MET A 519 17.41 -3.99 18.03
C MET A 519 17.47 -5.34 17.31
N GLU A 520 18.15 -6.35 17.88
CA GLU A 520 18.19 -7.72 17.35
C GLU A 520 16.82 -8.43 17.35
N HIS A 521 15.82 -7.91 18.06
CA HIS A 521 14.45 -8.46 18.12
C HIS A 521 13.39 -7.57 17.43
N SER A 522 13.68 -6.31 17.12
CA SER A 522 12.66 -5.32 16.71
C SER A 522 13.09 -4.37 15.60
N ALA A 523 14.31 -4.50 15.05
CA ALA A 523 14.68 -3.78 13.83
C ALA A 523 13.84 -4.24 12.62
N SER A 524 13.46 -3.29 11.77
CA SER A 524 12.64 -3.49 10.58
C SER A 524 13.19 -2.70 9.40
N HIS A 525 12.53 -2.77 8.25
CA HIS A 525 12.76 -1.85 7.14
C HIS A 525 11.92 -0.58 7.30
N TRP A 526 12.37 0.55 6.75
CA TRP A 526 11.54 1.76 6.61
C TRP A 526 10.61 1.67 5.38
N GLY A 527 10.99 0.87 4.38
CA GLY A 527 10.18 0.63 3.19
C GLY A 527 10.53 1.57 2.04
N HIS A 528 11.80 1.96 1.93
CA HIS A 528 12.37 2.77 0.84
C HIS A 528 13.39 1.96 0.01
N PRO A 529 12.98 0.85 -0.65
CA PRO A 529 13.93 -0.02 -1.33
C PRO A 529 14.45 0.57 -2.64
N VAL A 530 15.77 0.48 -2.83
CA VAL A 530 16.46 0.89 -4.06
C VAL A 530 17.51 -0.14 -4.52
N GLY A 531 18.29 0.18 -5.56
CA GLY A 531 19.56 -0.50 -5.86
C GLY A 531 19.51 -1.82 -6.63
N SER A 532 18.38 -2.55 -6.61
CA SER A 532 18.26 -3.90 -7.20
C SER A 532 18.40 -3.98 -8.73
N CYS A 533 18.39 -2.84 -9.44
CA CYS A 533 18.75 -2.68 -10.84
C CYS A 533 19.68 -1.46 -11.03
N ALA A 534 20.62 -1.26 -10.10
CA ALA A 534 21.47 -0.07 -9.99
C ALA A 534 22.01 0.45 -11.33
N MET A 535 21.91 1.77 -11.50
CA MET A 535 22.56 2.53 -12.56
C MET A 535 24.07 2.55 -12.34
N ALA A 536 24.84 2.30 -13.40
CA ALA A 536 26.30 2.34 -13.39
C ALA A 536 26.85 3.13 -14.58
N PRO A 537 28.09 3.63 -14.51
CA PRO A 537 28.74 4.31 -15.63
C PRO A 537 28.84 3.42 -16.88
N HIS A 538 28.83 4.06 -18.06
CA HIS A 538 29.17 3.37 -19.30
C HIS A 538 30.55 2.69 -19.17
N GLY A 539 30.64 1.41 -19.51
CA GLY A 539 31.88 0.62 -19.40
C GLY A 539 32.19 0.05 -18.00
N ALA A 540 31.43 0.38 -16.95
CA ALA A 540 31.54 -0.28 -15.64
C ALA A 540 31.30 -1.79 -15.74
N THR A 541 31.94 -2.59 -14.89
CA THR A 541 31.80 -4.05 -14.80
C THR A 541 30.60 -4.52 -13.98
N TRP A 542 29.90 -3.60 -13.33
CA TRP A 542 28.72 -3.82 -12.48
C TRP A 542 27.52 -3.03 -13.01
N GLY A 543 26.36 -3.21 -12.38
CA GLY A 543 25.13 -2.46 -12.66
C GLY A 543 24.25 -3.07 -13.76
N VAL A 544 23.00 -2.60 -13.80
CA VAL A 544 21.92 -3.19 -14.61
C VAL A 544 21.40 -2.20 -15.67
N VAL A 545 21.40 -0.90 -15.37
CA VAL A 545 21.18 0.15 -16.39
C VAL A 545 22.40 1.04 -16.58
N ASP A 546 22.57 1.53 -17.80
CA ASP A 546 23.50 2.61 -18.13
C ASP A 546 22.91 3.97 -17.70
N PRO A 547 23.68 5.08 -17.72
CA PRO A 547 23.24 6.39 -17.21
C PRO A 547 22.01 7.00 -17.90
N ASP A 548 21.61 6.49 -19.07
CA ASP A 548 20.37 6.86 -19.76
C ASP A 548 19.21 5.88 -19.51
N PHE A 549 19.26 5.10 -18.42
CA PHE A 549 18.24 4.14 -17.98
C PHE A 549 18.05 2.90 -18.89
N LYS A 550 18.80 2.75 -19.99
CA LYS A 550 18.77 1.54 -20.83
C LYS A 550 19.38 0.34 -20.12
N LEU A 551 18.79 -0.85 -20.31
CA LEU A 551 19.39 -2.08 -19.78
C LEU A 551 20.72 -2.40 -20.49
N ARG A 552 21.77 -2.64 -19.71
CA ARG A 552 23.15 -2.68 -20.21
C ARG A 552 23.36 -3.82 -21.21
N GLY A 553 23.81 -3.47 -22.42
CA GLY A 553 24.07 -4.42 -23.50
C GLY A 553 22.84 -4.96 -24.23
N LEU A 554 21.63 -4.43 -23.99
CA LEU A 554 20.40 -4.76 -24.72
C LEU A 554 19.84 -3.56 -25.49
N ASN A 555 18.95 -3.84 -26.44
CA ASN A 555 18.23 -2.84 -27.23
C ASN A 555 16.75 -2.81 -26.84
N GLY A 556 16.15 -1.61 -26.86
CA GLY A 556 14.69 -1.44 -26.78
C GLY A 556 14.05 -1.69 -25.39
N LEU A 557 14.84 -1.67 -24.32
CA LEU A 557 14.38 -1.85 -22.93
C LEU A 557 15.08 -0.86 -21.99
N ARG A 558 14.31 -0.16 -21.16
CA ARG A 558 14.79 0.66 -20.04
C ARG A 558 14.22 0.17 -18.71
N VAL A 559 14.85 0.54 -17.60
CA VAL A 559 14.27 0.45 -16.26
C VAL A 559 14.18 1.87 -15.68
N VAL A 560 13.01 2.28 -15.22
CA VAL A 560 12.74 3.63 -14.68
C VAL A 560 11.81 3.48 -13.48
N ASP A 561 12.41 3.15 -12.33
CA ASP A 561 11.80 3.15 -10.99
C ASP A 561 12.91 3.10 -9.92
N ALA A 562 12.54 2.99 -8.64
CA ALA A 562 13.45 3.00 -7.49
C ALA A 562 14.60 1.95 -7.56
N SER A 563 14.46 0.88 -8.34
CA SER A 563 15.53 -0.11 -8.53
C SER A 563 16.83 0.48 -9.08
N VAL A 564 16.81 1.65 -9.74
CA VAL A 564 17.98 2.18 -10.49
C VAL A 564 18.87 3.17 -9.74
N PHE A 565 18.48 3.66 -8.55
CA PHE A 565 19.44 4.41 -7.72
C PHE A 565 20.63 3.51 -7.37
N ALA A 566 21.84 4.06 -7.23
CA ALA A 566 23.01 3.26 -6.87
C ALA A 566 23.06 2.93 -5.36
N GLU A 567 22.36 3.74 -4.56
CA GLU A 567 22.33 3.79 -3.10
C GLU A 567 21.17 4.70 -2.67
N GLU A 568 20.95 4.87 -1.36
CA GLU A 568 19.89 5.74 -0.82
C GLU A 568 20.09 7.23 -1.13
N LEU A 569 19.01 8.01 -1.01
CA LEU A 569 19.04 9.47 -0.90
C LEU A 569 18.48 9.88 0.48
N THR A 570 19.15 10.81 1.16
CA THR A 570 18.94 11.15 2.59
C THR A 570 18.87 12.68 2.80
N SER A 571 18.69 13.26 4.00
CA SER A 571 18.19 14.67 4.20
C SER A 571 19.14 15.65 5.00
N PRO A 572 19.87 16.61 4.39
CA PRO A 572 21.19 17.11 4.86
C PRO A 572 21.26 18.61 5.32
N ASN A 573 22.33 19.29 5.80
CA ASN A 573 22.40 20.80 5.91
C ASN A 573 23.81 21.47 6.04
N ASP A 574 23.96 22.74 5.61
CA ASP A 574 25.15 23.63 5.68
C ASP A 574 24.78 25.12 5.43
N PRO A 575 25.46 26.13 6.05
CA PRO A 575 24.85 27.46 6.28
C PRO A 575 25.25 28.59 5.30
N ASN A 576 24.50 29.69 5.39
CA ASN A 576 24.64 31.01 4.73
C ASN A 576 24.15 31.11 3.27
N PHE A 577 23.07 31.88 3.05
CA PHE A 577 23.06 33.12 2.23
C PHE A 577 21.80 33.93 2.54
N SER A 578 21.69 35.19 2.06
CA SER A 578 20.69 36.16 2.53
C SER A 578 20.09 37.05 1.43
N GLU A 579 18.84 37.48 1.68
CA GLU A 579 18.10 38.64 1.13
C GLU A 579 17.50 38.61 -0.30
N GLU A 580 16.16 38.76 -0.31
CA GLU A 580 15.26 39.47 -1.24
C GLU A 580 15.13 39.11 -2.75
N GLY A 581 13.86 38.98 -3.19
CA GLY A 581 13.48 38.84 -4.60
C GLY A 581 11.97 38.64 -4.84
N HIS A 582 11.13 39.65 -4.59
CA HIS A 582 9.68 39.56 -4.82
C HIS A 582 9.28 39.38 -6.30
N PHE A 583 8.20 38.64 -6.54
CA PHE A 583 7.44 38.70 -7.80
C PHE A 583 5.93 38.49 -7.54
N ASP A 584 5.08 39.33 -8.14
CA ASP A 584 3.61 39.31 -8.06
C ASP A 584 3.03 39.24 -9.48
N PRO A 585 2.15 38.26 -9.76
CA PRO A 585 1.18 38.40 -10.83
C PRO A 585 -0.22 37.93 -10.41
N SER A 586 -0.92 38.75 -9.61
CA SER A 586 -2.37 38.65 -9.46
C SER A 586 -3.11 39.06 -10.75
N ASP A 587 -3.64 38.11 -11.52
CA ASP A 587 -4.77 38.43 -12.42
C ASP A 587 -5.67 37.23 -12.82
N HIS A 588 -6.97 37.52 -12.96
CA HIS A 588 -8.06 36.70 -13.51
C HIS A 588 -8.42 35.39 -12.75
N GLY A 589 -9.69 34.92 -12.74
CA GLY A 589 -10.89 35.50 -13.35
C GLY A 589 -12.13 34.57 -13.39
N THR A 590 -12.61 34.13 -12.22
CA THR A 590 -14.00 33.70 -11.87
C THR A 590 -14.92 32.93 -12.86
N ASP A 591 -15.53 31.86 -12.30
CA ASP A 591 -16.90 31.34 -12.51
C ASP A 591 -17.28 30.47 -13.73
N GLY A 592 -18.02 29.38 -13.42
CA GLY A 592 -18.53 28.42 -14.40
C GLY A 592 -19.27 27.19 -13.81
N LYS A 593 -20.25 27.38 -12.92
CA LYS A 593 -21.01 26.27 -12.30
C LYS A 593 -21.92 25.53 -13.29
N VAL A 594 -21.93 24.19 -13.26
CA VAL A 594 -22.92 23.33 -13.94
C VAL A 594 -23.38 22.21 -13.00
N SER A 595 -24.67 21.87 -13.04
CA SER A 595 -25.34 20.93 -12.12
C SER A 595 -25.45 19.49 -12.64
N VAL A 596 -25.56 18.54 -11.71
CA VAL A 596 -25.68 17.09 -11.97
C VAL A 596 -27.14 16.67 -12.21
N SER A 597 -27.35 15.70 -13.11
CA SER A 597 -28.53 14.84 -13.14
C SER A 597 -28.14 13.43 -13.60
N ALA A 598 -28.56 12.40 -12.86
CA ALA A 598 -28.25 11.00 -13.17
C ALA A 598 -29.29 10.36 -14.09
N GLU A 599 -28.92 9.26 -14.75
CA GLU A 599 -29.56 7.94 -14.55
C GLU A 599 -28.77 6.84 -15.29
N CYS A 600 -28.58 5.70 -14.64
CA CYS A 600 -27.94 4.51 -15.22
C CYS A 600 -28.98 3.40 -15.38
N ASN A 601 -28.88 2.59 -16.43
CA ASN A 601 -29.58 1.31 -16.47
C ASN A 601 -28.90 0.27 -17.37
N GLU A 602 -29.13 -1.00 -17.03
CA GLU A 602 -28.85 -2.23 -17.78
C GLU A 602 -27.40 -2.56 -18.19
N LEU A 603 -26.71 -3.28 -17.30
CA LEU A 603 -25.97 -4.50 -17.70
C LEU A 603 -26.43 -5.67 -16.81
N ARG A 604 -26.50 -6.87 -17.39
CA ARG A 604 -26.85 -8.13 -16.71
C ARG A 604 -25.71 -9.15 -16.85
N GLU A 605 -25.84 -10.23 -16.07
CA GLU A 605 -25.06 -11.49 -16.18
C GLU A 605 -23.58 -11.41 -15.77
N ASN A 606 -23.31 -11.61 -14.47
CA ASN A 606 -22.86 -12.92 -13.92
C ASN A 606 -22.62 -12.81 -12.40
N PHE A 607 -23.26 -13.66 -11.58
CA PHE A 607 -23.16 -13.63 -10.11
C PHE A 607 -22.86 -15.02 -9.49
N PRO A 608 -21.96 -15.13 -8.48
CA PRO A 608 -21.43 -16.41 -8.05
C PRO A 608 -22.11 -17.03 -6.82
N PHE A 609 -22.62 -18.26 -6.93
CA PHE A 609 -22.78 -19.20 -5.80
C PHE A 609 -22.38 -20.60 -6.22
N LEU A 610 -21.95 -21.38 -5.23
CA LEU A 610 -21.66 -22.80 -5.28
C LEU A 610 -22.76 -23.58 -6.02
N PRO A 611 -22.57 -23.96 -7.28
CA PRO A 611 -23.46 -24.89 -7.95
C PRO A 611 -23.06 -26.30 -7.51
N LEU A 612 -24.03 -27.10 -7.10
CA LEU A 612 -23.96 -28.49 -7.52
C LEU A 612 -24.12 -28.47 -9.04
N ASP A 613 -23.22 -29.13 -9.78
CA ASP A 613 -23.55 -29.49 -11.15
C ASP A 613 -24.71 -30.49 -11.09
N VAL A 614 -25.91 -29.98 -11.35
CA VAL A 614 -27.18 -30.72 -11.25
C VAL A 614 -27.23 -31.92 -12.21
N LYS A 615 -26.32 -32.00 -13.20
CA LYS A 615 -26.20 -33.15 -14.12
C LYS A 615 -25.20 -34.21 -13.66
N SER A 616 -24.09 -33.84 -13.01
CA SER A 616 -23.07 -34.82 -12.55
C SER A 616 -23.07 -35.13 -11.06
N GLY A 617 -23.75 -34.32 -10.23
CA GLY A 617 -23.89 -34.51 -8.79
C GLY A 617 -22.58 -34.32 -7.99
N ARG A 618 -21.50 -33.83 -8.62
CA ARG A 618 -20.19 -33.66 -7.97
C ARG A 618 -20.11 -32.29 -7.27
N PRO A 619 -19.65 -32.23 -6.00
CA PRO A 619 -19.23 -30.97 -5.41
C PRO A 619 -17.88 -30.54 -6.02
N ILE A 620 -17.82 -29.31 -6.51
CA ILE A 620 -16.56 -28.67 -6.89
C ILE A 620 -16.11 -27.85 -5.67
N GLY A 621 -15.04 -28.30 -5.01
CA GLY A 621 -14.55 -27.69 -3.78
C GLY A 621 -13.84 -26.35 -4.03
N VAL A 622 -14.03 -25.40 -3.11
CA VAL A 622 -13.30 -24.12 -3.06
C VAL A 622 -12.78 -23.96 -1.63
N GLY A 623 -11.52 -23.56 -1.48
CA GLY A 623 -10.87 -23.38 -0.18
C GLY A 623 -11.19 -22.02 0.48
N TRP A 624 -10.66 -21.82 1.70
CA TRP A 624 -10.86 -20.65 2.56
C TRP A 624 -10.38 -19.29 2.00
N GLY A 625 -9.81 -19.25 0.78
CA GLY A 625 -9.13 -18.08 0.20
C GLY A 625 -9.88 -17.33 -0.91
N GLN A 626 -11.18 -17.53 -1.11
CA GLN A 626 -11.97 -16.76 -2.10
C GLN A 626 -12.98 -15.83 -1.43
N THR A 627 -12.78 -14.52 -1.59
CA THR A 627 -13.65 -13.47 -1.03
C THR A 627 -14.97 -13.38 -1.80
N THR A 628 -16.08 -13.40 -1.07
CA THR A 628 -17.44 -13.26 -1.63
C THR A 628 -17.80 -11.78 -1.80
N ILE A 629 -17.00 -11.05 -2.58
CA ILE A 629 -17.15 -9.60 -2.82
C ILE A 629 -17.34 -9.37 -4.32
N ALA A 630 -18.30 -8.50 -4.67
CA ALA A 630 -18.54 -8.05 -6.05
C ALA A 630 -18.91 -6.56 -6.03
N HIS A 631 -18.27 -5.76 -6.89
CA HIS A 631 -18.48 -4.30 -6.97
C HIS A 631 -18.35 -3.57 -5.61
N GLY A 632 -17.38 -3.99 -4.78
CA GLY A 632 -17.15 -3.43 -3.44
C GLY A 632 -18.12 -3.93 -2.34
N PHE A 633 -19.20 -4.63 -2.70
CA PHE A 633 -20.18 -5.13 -1.74
C PHE A 633 -20.04 -6.64 -1.50
N ARG A 634 -20.39 -7.09 -0.28
CA ARG A 634 -20.47 -8.52 0.03
C ARG A 634 -21.61 -9.18 -0.76
N SER A 635 -21.24 -10.05 -1.70
CA SER A 635 -22.19 -10.86 -2.46
C SER A 635 -22.79 -11.95 -1.55
N SER A 636 -24.13 -12.03 -1.51
CA SER A 636 -24.85 -13.00 -0.67
C SER A 636 -25.95 -13.72 -1.45
N ALA A 637 -26.31 -14.92 -1.01
CA ALA A 637 -27.34 -15.73 -1.67
C ALA A 637 -28.71 -15.00 -1.69
N ALA A 638 -28.98 -14.16 -0.70
CA ALA A 638 -30.15 -13.29 -0.71
C ALA A 638 -30.03 -12.18 -1.76
N THR A 639 -28.89 -11.46 -1.77
CA THR A 639 -28.60 -10.37 -2.72
C THR A 639 -28.79 -10.80 -4.18
N ASN A 640 -28.37 -12.03 -4.52
CA ASN A 640 -28.21 -12.43 -5.91
C ASN A 640 -29.30 -13.42 -6.40
N TYR A 641 -30.00 -14.14 -5.50
CA TYR A 641 -31.09 -15.05 -5.88
C TYR A 641 -32.47 -14.69 -5.30
N LEU A 642 -32.54 -13.85 -4.26
CA LEU A 642 -33.83 -13.43 -3.68
C LEU A 642 -34.22 -12.00 -4.07
N ALA A 643 -33.26 -11.10 -4.34
CA ALA A 643 -33.56 -9.71 -4.71
C ALA A 643 -34.32 -9.56 -6.04
N ASN A 644 -34.07 -10.46 -7.00
CA ASN A 644 -34.73 -10.51 -8.32
C ASN A 644 -35.57 -11.80 -8.50
N THR A 645 -36.16 -12.30 -7.42
CA THR A 645 -37.00 -13.51 -7.46
C THR A 645 -38.41 -13.22 -7.98
N SER A 646 -39.11 -14.22 -8.49
CA SER A 646 -40.47 -14.07 -9.01
C SER A 646 -41.54 -14.06 -7.91
N ASP A 647 -42.67 -13.39 -8.16
CA ASP A 647 -43.77 -13.08 -7.22
C ASP A 647 -44.34 -14.27 -6.43
N ASN A 648 -44.08 -15.51 -6.85
CA ASN A 648 -44.46 -16.75 -6.17
C ASN A 648 -43.52 -17.15 -5.02
N VAL A 649 -42.47 -16.38 -4.74
CA VAL A 649 -41.54 -16.58 -3.61
C VAL A 649 -41.81 -15.51 -2.55
N HIS A 650 -42.20 -15.93 -1.35
CA HIS A 650 -42.46 -15.05 -0.22
C HIS A 650 -41.45 -15.30 0.90
N VAL A 651 -40.70 -14.27 1.29
CA VAL A 651 -39.66 -14.35 2.33
C VAL A 651 -40.17 -13.74 3.63
N LEU A 652 -40.25 -14.55 4.69
CA LEU A 652 -40.57 -14.06 6.03
C LEU A 652 -39.27 -13.77 6.79
N LEU A 653 -38.94 -12.48 6.94
CA LEU A 653 -37.78 -12.03 7.72
C LEU A 653 -38.04 -12.13 9.23
N GLN A 654 -36.98 -11.97 10.04
CA GLN A 654 -37.00 -12.03 11.51
C GLN A 654 -37.72 -13.27 12.10
N THR A 655 -37.72 -14.37 11.35
CA THR A 655 -38.49 -15.58 11.65
C THR A 655 -37.59 -16.72 12.12
N HIS A 656 -37.81 -17.18 13.34
CA HIS A 656 -37.07 -18.31 13.93
C HIS A 656 -37.89 -19.60 13.81
N ILE A 657 -37.39 -20.58 13.05
CA ILE A 657 -38.01 -21.90 12.91
C ILE A 657 -37.72 -22.75 14.15
N THR A 658 -38.75 -23.11 14.92
CA THR A 658 -38.56 -23.92 16.14
C THR A 658 -38.49 -25.41 15.85
N ARG A 659 -39.35 -25.91 14.95
CA ARG A 659 -39.43 -27.33 14.56
C ARG A 659 -40.36 -27.57 13.36
N VAL A 660 -40.21 -28.72 12.73
CA VAL A 660 -41.16 -29.31 11.78
C VAL A 660 -42.20 -30.11 12.58
N LEU A 661 -43.46 -30.04 12.15
CA LEU A 661 -44.62 -30.70 12.77
C LEU A 661 -45.20 -31.76 11.83
N HIS A 662 -45.49 -32.93 12.41
CA HIS A 662 -46.00 -34.09 11.69
C HIS A 662 -47.53 -34.07 11.61
N VAL A 663 -48.06 -33.79 10.42
CA VAL A 663 -49.51 -33.70 10.15
C VAL A 663 -50.18 -35.08 10.24
N ASN A 664 -49.45 -36.14 9.93
CA ASN A 664 -49.85 -37.52 10.15
C ASN A 664 -48.61 -38.36 10.49
N LYS A 665 -48.44 -38.70 11.78
CA LYS A 665 -47.30 -39.47 12.30
C LYS A 665 -47.13 -40.82 11.60
N GLY A 666 -48.22 -41.57 11.42
CA GLY A 666 -48.21 -42.89 10.76
C GLY A 666 -47.83 -42.86 9.27
N ARG A 667 -47.85 -41.69 8.62
CA ARG A 667 -47.38 -41.47 7.25
C ARG A 667 -46.13 -40.57 7.16
N ARG A 668 -45.52 -40.20 8.30
CA ARG A 668 -44.36 -39.27 8.40
C ARG A 668 -44.57 -37.95 7.65
N ASP A 669 -45.81 -37.46 7.61
CA ASP A 669 -46.20 -36.27 6.83
C ASP A 669 -45.67 -34.97 7.47
N SER A 670 -44.43 -34.62 7.12
CA SER A 670 -43.62 -33.55 7.72
C SER A 670 -43.85 -32.18 7.04
N ARG A 671 -45.07 -31.90 6.55
CA ARG A 671 -45.38 -30.70 5.74
C ARG A 671 -45.70 -29.44 6.54
N LYS A 672 -45.82 -29.50 7.87
CA LYS A 672 -46.14 -28.35 8.73
C LYS A 672 -44.89 -27.87 9.46
N VAL A 673 -44.78 -26.56 9.70
CA VAL A 673 -43.67 -25.94 10.44
C VAL A 673 -44.20 -25.06 11.56
N GLU A 674 -43.44 -24.98 12.66
CA GLU A 674 -43.65 -24.09 13.80
C GLU A 674 -42.53 -23.05 13.84
N PHE A 675 -42.88 -21.78 14.07
CA PHE A 675 -41.95 -20.66 14.08
C PHE A 675 -42.44 -19.50 14.95
N THR A 676 -41.55 -18.56 15.26
CA THR A 676 -41.88 -17.27 15.88
C THR A 676 -41.37 -16.13 15.01
N VAL A 677 -42.11 -15.01 14.95
CA VAL A 677 -41.69 -13.81 14.20
C VAL A 677 -41.08 -12.80 15.17
N LYS A 678 -39.95 -13.20 15.75
CA LYS A 678 -39.00 -12.35 16.47
C LYS A 678 -37.58 -12.94 16.35
N PRO A 679 -36.51 -12.11 16.28
CA PRO A 679 -35.14 -12.61 16.24
C PRO A 679 -34.73 -13.42 17.48
N ASP A 680 -35.33 -13.12 18.64
CA ASP A 680 -35.03 -13.71 19.94
C ASP A 680 -35.65 -15.11 20.17
N GLY A 681 -36.51 -15.59 19.25
CA GLY A 681 -37.26 -16.83 19.42
C GLY A 681 -38.43 -16.77 20.42
N HIS A 682 -38.53 -15.72 21.24
CA HIS A 682 -39.50 -15.52 22.33
C HIS A 682 -40.83 -14.89 21.89
N GLY A 683 -41.12 -14.87 20.58
CA GLY A 683 -42.42 -14.46 20.04
C GLY A 683 -43.55 -15.50 20.25
N PRO A 684 -44.82 -15.14 19.99
CA PRO A 684 -45.91 -16.10 19.94
C PRO A 684 -45.69 -17.10 18.80
N ARG A 685 -45.89 -18.40 19.08
CA ARG A 685 -45.66 -19.48 18.11
C ARG A 685 -46.77 -19.53 17.07
N THR A 686 -46.38 -19.43 15.81
CA THR A 686 -47.23 -19.53 14.62
C THR A 686 -46.88 -20.81 13.86
N THR A 687 -47.81 -21.31 13.04
CA THR A 687 -47.55 -22.49 12.21
C THR A 687 -48.07 -22.33 10.79
N LEU A 688 -47.35 -22.88 9.81
CA LEU A 688 -47.73 -22.89 8.39
C LEU A 688 -47.59 -24.30 7.81
N THR A 689 -48.47 -24.67 6.87
CA THR A 689 -48.46 -26.01 6.24
C THR A 689 -48.22 -25.88 4.74
N ALA A 690 -47.14 -26.50 4.25
CA ALA A 690 -46.81 -26.53 2.83
C ALA A 690 -47.71 -27.52 2.06
N LYS A 691 -48.13 -27.15 0.84
CA LYS A 691 -49.04 -28.01 0.04
C LYS A 691 -48.35 -29.29 -0.46
N LYS A 692 -47.12 -29.20 -0.96
CA LYS A 692 -46.39 -30.33 -1.59
C LYS A 692 -45.36 -30.98 -0.67
N GLY A 693 -44.52 -30.19 -0.01
CA GLY A 693 -43.38 -30.65 0.80
C GLY A 693 -42.72 -29.48 1.52
N LEU A 694 -41.93 -29.77 2.55
CA LEU A 694 -41.06 -28.81 3.23
C LEU A 694 -39.60 -29.12 2.85
N ILE A 695 -38.82 -28.08 2.54
CA ILE A 695 -37.37 -28.19 2.29
C ILE A 695 -36.67 -27.55 3.48
N LEU A 696 -35.85 -28.32 4.20
CA LEU A 696 -35.04 -27.83 5.30
C LEU A 696 -33.65 -27.46 4.77
N SER A 697 -33.31 -26.17 4.85
CA SER A 697 -31.98 -25.65 4.51
C SER A 697 -31.58 -24.60 5.54
N ALA A 698 -31.05 -25.07 6.68
CA ALA A 698 -30.68 -24.24 7.83
C ALA A 698 -29.19 -24.39 8.19
N GLY A 699 -28.35 -24.72 7.21
CA GLY A 699 -26.91 -24.96 7.41
C GLY A 699 -26.59 -26.21 8.23
N VAL A 700 -25.32 -26.42 8.51
CA VAL A 700 -24.80 -27.67 9.13
C VAL A 700 -25.21 -27.84 10.60
N MET A 701 -25.41 -26.74 11.34
CA MET A 701 -25.78 -26.78 12.77
C MET A 701 -27.30 -26.79 12.99
N ASN A 702 -28.03 -25.84 12.40
CA ASN A 702 -29.45 -25.66 12.75
C ASN A 702 -30.34 -26.70 12.05
N SER A 703 -29.92 -27.29 10.93
CA SER A 703 -30.68 -28.37 10.27
C SER A 703 -30.82 -29.62 11.17
N PRO A 704 -29.74 -30.23 11.71
CA PRO A 704 -29.89 -31.33 12.66
C PRO A 704 -30.58 -30.91 13.96
N GLN A 705 -30.37 -29.68 14.47
CA GLN A 705 -31.08 -29.18 15.65
C GLN A 705 -32.61 -29.13 15.42
N ILE A 706 -33.06 -28.59 14.29
CA ILE A 706 -34.47 -28.55 13.91
C ILE A 706 -35.03 -29.98 13.75
N LEU A 707 -34.27 -30.91 13.15
CA LEU A 707 -34.69 -32.32 13.04
C LEU A 707 -34.85 -32.97 14.42
N LEU A 708 -33.90 -32.79 15.33
CA LEU A 708 -33.97 -33.31 16.71
C LEU A 708 -35.20 -32.75 17.46
N LEU A 709 -35.43 -31.43 17.40
CA LEU A 709 -36.62 -30.78 17.96
C LEU A 709 -37.94 -31.18 17.25
N SER A 710 -37.86 -31.82 16.09
CA SER A 710 -38.98 -32.42 15.34
C SER A 710 -39.16 -33.92 15.61
N GLY A 711 -38.40 -34.50 16.54
CA GLY A 711 -38.44 -35.94 16.86
C GLY A 711 -37.76 -36.83 15.82
N ILE A 712 -36.81 -36.29 15.05
CA ILE A 712 -36.04 -37.02 14.03
C ILE A 712 -34.56 -37.04 14.44
N GLY A 713 -34.07 -38.18 14.92
CA GLY A 713 -32.71 -38.30 15.45
C GLY A 713 -32.51 -39.54 16.31
N PRO A 714 -31.39 -39.69 17.03
CA PRO A 714 -31.09 -40.89 17.81
C PRO A 714 -32.13 -41.08 18.94
N LYS A 715 -32.87 -42.20 18.93
CA LYS A 715 -33.99 -42.42 19.85
C LYS A 715 -33.65 -42.17 21.33
N ALA A 716 -32.53 -42.70 21.82
CA ALA A 716 -32.12 -42.55 23.22
C ALA A 716 -31.79 -41.09 23.62
N GLU A 717 -31.38 -40.26 22.66
CA GLU A 717 -31.07 -38.83 22.83
C GLU A 717 -32.34 -37.97 22.82
N LEU A 718 -33.34 -38.37 22.02
CA LEU A 718 -34.66 -37.74 22.02
C LEU A 718 -35.45 -38.11 23.28
N ASP A 719 -35.50 -39.39 23.63
CA ASP A 719 -36.23 -39.90 24.80
C ASP A 719 -35.72 -39.30 26.11
N SER A 720 -34.40 -39.11 26.25
CA SER A 720 -33.78 -38.49 27.44
C SER A 720 -34.05 -36.98 27.56
N LEU A 721 -34.33 -36.29 26.44
CA LEU A 721 -34.78 -34.91 26.39
C LEU A 721 -36.32 -34.77 26.50
N GLY A 722 -37.05 -35.89 26.67
CA GLY A 722 -38.52 -35.90 26.68
C GLY A 722 -39.16 -35.60 25.33
N ILE A 723 -38.40 -35.69 24.24
CA ILE A 723 -38.87 -35.45 22.87
C ILE A 723 -39.40 -36.78 22.29
N GLU A 724 -40.64 -36.77 21.80
CA GLU A 724 -41.24 -37.93 21.16
C GLU A 724 -40.46 -38.32 19.89
N THR A 725 -39.83 -39.50 19.90
CA THR A 725 -39.16 -40.05 18.71
C THR A 725 -40.19 -40.42 17.63
N ILE A 726 -40.24 -39.63 16.56
CA ILE A 726 -41.06 -39.87 15.36
C ILE A 726 -40.29 -40.70 14.31
N LEU A 727 -38.97 -40.51 14.24
CA LEU A 727 -38.07 -41.30 13.42
C LEU A 727 -36.73 -41.45 14.13
N ASP A 728 -36.41 -42.67 14.56
CA ASP A 728 -35.06 -43.01 14.99
C ASP A 728 -34.11 -42.87 13.78
N SER A 729 -33.18 -41.94 13.90
CA SER A 729 -32.21 -41.59 12.86
C SER A 729 -30.87 -41.30 13.54
N PRO A 730 -30.12 -42.36 13.94
CA PRO A 730 -28.95 -42.22 14.80
C PRO A 730 -27.80 -41.42 14.18
N SER A 731 -27.86 -41.11 12.88
CA SER A 731 -26.88 -40.27 12.17
C SER A 731 -27.15 -38.76 12.27
N VAL A 732 -28.33 -38.32 12.70
CA VAL A 732 -28.65 -36.87 12.80
C VAL A 732 -27.78 -36.24 13.88
N GLY A 733 -27.10 -35.14 13.52
CA GLY A 733 -26.13 -34.47 14.39
C GLY A 733 -24.82 -35.24 14.60
N LYS A 734 -24.64 -36.40 13.97
CA LYS A 734 -23.38 -37.18 14.02
C LYS A 734 -22.60 -36.97 12.71
N ASN A 735 -21.30 -37.31 12.74
CA ASN A 735 -20.37 -37.03 11.64
C ASN A 735 -20.26 -35.54 11.27
N PHE A 736 -20.55 -34.62 12.21
CA PHE A 736 -20.10 -33.23 12.06
C PHE A 736 -18.57 -33.24 11.90
N ARG A 737 -18.09 -32.63 10.83
CA ARG A 737 -16.68 -32.47 10.50
C ARG A 737 -16.49 -31.04 10.04
N ASP A 738 -15.84 -30.25 10.87
CA ASP A 738 -15.23 -28.99 10.46
C ASP A 738 -13.73 -29.21 10.20
N GLN A 739 -13.05 -28.21 9.66
CA GLN A 739 -11.59 -28.21 9.68
C GLN A 739 -11.11 -27.85 11.09
N LEU A 740 -10.21 -28.67 11.63
CA LEU A 740 -9.71 -28.55 12.99
C LEU A 740 -8.67 -27.42 13.05
N SER A 741 -9.15 -26.18 13.05
CA SER A 741 -8.33 -24.99 13.28
C SER A 741 -7.85 -24.99 14.74
N LEU A 742 -6.54 -24.96 14.93
CA LEU A 742 -5.89 -24.70 16.21
C LEU A 742 -5.33 -23.28 16.16
N PRO A 743 -6.10 -22.24 16.54
CA PRO A 743 -5.59 -20.87 16.54
C PRO A 743 -4.49 -20.73 17.60
N VAL A 744 -3.24 -20.58 17.13
CA VAL A 744 -2.10 -20.28 17.99
C VAL A 744 -2.09 -18.78 18.24
N SER A 745 -2.76 -18.36 19.30
CA SER A 745 -2.84 -16.95 19.72
C SER A 745 -1.73 -16.63 20.72
N PHE A 746 -1.01 -15.53 20.47
CA PHE A 746 -0.03 -14.96 21.38
C PHE A 746 -0.63 -13.76 22.12
N VAL A 747 -0.17 -13.50 23.35
CA VAL A 747 -0.48 -12.24 24.04
C VAL A 747 0.47 -11.17 23.50
N THR A 748 -0.07 -10.20 22.77
CA THR A 748 0.65 -8.99 22.36
C THR A 748 0.50 -7.90 23.42
N SER A 749 1.51 -7.02 23.53
CA SER A 749 1.52 -5.85 24.41
C SER A 749 1.11 -4.55 23.70
N LEU A 750 0.82 -4.58 22.39
CA LEU A 750 0.24 -3.46 21.65
C LEU A 750 -1.24 -3.24 22.02
N PRO A 751 -1.74 -1.99 22.00
CA PRO A 751 -3.17 -1.70 22.15
C PRO A 751 -4.01 -2.38 21.06
N ALA A 752 -5.27 -2.67 21.35
CA ALA A 752 -6.24 -3.17 20.36
C ALA A 752 -6.87 -2.07 19.48
N THR A 753 -6.29 -0.87 19.52
CA THR A 753 -6.74 0.38 18.88
C THR A 753 -5.62 0.93 17.99
N ASP A 754 -5.76 1.12 16.67
CA ASP A 754 -6.91 0.86 15.81
C ASP A 754 -6.45 0.36 14.43
N LEU A 755 -6.99 -0.79 14.00
CA LEU A 755 -6.86 -1.36 12.65
C LEU A 755 -7.90 -0.80 11.67
#